data_AF-A0A8U0QU09-F1
#
_entry.id   AF-A0A8U0QU09-F1
#
_cell.length_a   1.000
_cell.length_b   1.000
_cell.length_c   1.000
_cell.angle_alpha   90.00
_cell.angle_beta   90.00
_cell.angle_gamma   90.00
#
_symmetry.space_group_name_H-M   'P 1'
#
loop_
_entity.id
_entity.type
_entity.pdbx_description
1 polymer ?
#
loop_
_entity_poly.entity_id
_entity_poly.type
_entity_poly.pdbx_seq_one_letter_code
_entity_poly.pdbx_strand_id
1 'polypeptide(L)'
;TAEVITPTTGGTTTVEETTTETSPSTSTKPPKEVTTGPTTSSTTYIIVTSSSTSQPSATSTETTEPVVITGPLATTRNPSASPQVIITPTSQAVTTSQCICNVNGTQYLPGNLVYNVTDASGWCFTAYCKATCQVEVESNPCPSSTPPTVSPTTSEETTNTPPTTQSSPDCTSVQPPRKNGESWQLNSCTTAICQDGIVVQLPVKCKPVEPLQCENGRPSVKVYDSTGCCFTYECECVCSGWGGSHYMTFDGVYYNFQENCSYTLVKEINFKYNLTIIVDNHYCGNADSGFCPQSLIIHYKSYEVILTQQRSGETTENVVYVNSKRIYPAYRMGDIALTSTGVEVVLEITDLKVQVSYKGSSFSINLPYSLFQSITEGQCGTCDNSQKNDCQSPNGQIQSCSVAASQWLIPNQDCPTPPTAPPTTATATPSTSPTPCKTVICEIMNSKVFEECHKAVSPDAFIQACRSDVCYNANSSCSSLEAYASECANKGICIDWRKSTDGECEHTCPATKVYMPCGPAVEPTCNTRYNEKYLNNQTQMTNKTKEGCFCPSKTVLFSTYSDTCVVSCGCTGPDGNPKMPGDTWESGCQQCTCDMDSMIVQCQPITCTTPAIPICNETGYRLVNKTEGCCQKYTCECDALLCPKVMMDCQPGWEAIISTSISSCCPEYTCVPKSVCVYNNIEYQPGAEVPKGTCENCTCSSIMDPSTKLNNIVCTNISCDTTCSQGFQYQAIPGQCCGKCVQTSCVVTMPDKTKQTIQVNETWSPPGDKCVKYTCEETGGQYIPVEVKTVCPAFSPENCVPGTEKTDANGCCKTCTERSNVCEMKYTTTSIVISGCATAEPVEINSCSGNCGTSSMYSAEANTMMHYCSCCQEATTSQKEVELMCPDGSKVKHSYIHVESCGCHVTDCDAGTTAAPGTTRQRRRRR
;
A
#
# COMPACT_ATOMS: atom_id res chain seq x y z
N THR A 1 32.86 -64.28 0.09
CA THR A 1 31.68 -65.02 -0.40
C THR A 1 30.52 -64.03 -0.40
N ALA A 2 30.22 -63.27 -1.47
CA ALA A 2 29.91 -63.65 -2.86
C ALA A 2 28.79 -64.70 -2.95
N GLU A 3 27.59 -64.30 -3.38
CA GLU A 3 26.97 -64.62 -4.70
C GLU A 3 25.56 -63.98 -4.83
N VAL A 4 25.20 -63.21 -5.88
CA VAL A 4 24.65 -63.54 -7.25
C VAL A 4 23.26 -64.23 -7.14
N ILE A 5 22.16 -63.92 -7.87
CA ILE A 5 21.91 -63.91 -9.33
C ILE A 5 20.63 -63.12 -9.76
N THR A 6 20.73 -62.52 -10.96
CA THR A 6 19.87 -61.94 -12.06
C THR A 6 18.37 -62.34 -12.25
N PRO A 7 17.56 -61.70 -13.16
CA PRO A 7 17.63 -61.93 -14.64
C PRO A 7 17.17 -60.80 -15.66
N THR A 8 17.89 -60.75 -16.81
CA THR A 8 17.56 -60.56 -18.28
C THR A 8 16.75 -59.41 -18.98
N THR A 9 17.48 -58.67 -19.86
CA THR A 9 17.39 -58.37 -21.33
C THR A 9 16.14 -57.91 -22.14
N GLY A 10 16.39 -56.90 -23.02
CA GLY A 10 15.82 -56.64 -24.37
C GLY A 10 15.09 -55.28 -24.50
N GLY A 11 15.25 -54.36 -25.46
CA GLY A 11 15.98 -54.21 -26.73
C GLY A 11 15.71 -52.77 -27.28
N THR A 12 16.53 -52.32 -28.23
CA THR A 12 16.69 -50.91 -28.70
C THR A 12 15.86 -50.57 -29.95
N THR A 13 15.34 -49.35 -30.08
CA THR A 13 15.17 -48.64 -31.38
C THR A 13 14.96 -47.12 -31.24
N THR A 14 15.57 -46.39 -32.17
CA THR A 14 15.66 -44.93 -32.44
C THR A 14 14.46 -44.35 -33.22
N VAL A 15 14.40 -43.00 -33.35
CA VAL A 15 13.96 -42.13 -34.49
C VAL A 15 13.43 -40.78 -33.91
N GLU A 16 14.07 -39.62 -34.07
CA GLU A 16 14.19 -38.67 -35.22
C GLU A 16 12.90 -37.83 -35.47
N GLU A 17 13.01 -36.49 -35.31
CA GLU A 17 11.96 -35.50 -35.61
C GLU A 17 12.29 -34.74 -36.90
N THR A 18 11.32 -34.61 -37.81
CA THR A 18 11.38 -33.70 -38.96
C THR A 18 9.99 -33.16 -39.33
N THR A 19 9.97 -31.86 -39.62
CA THR A 19 8.92 -30.95 -40.12
C THR A 19 8.36 -31.28 -41.52
N THR A 20 7.09 -30.94 -41.84
CA THR A 20 6.66 -29.95 -42.89
C THR A 20 5.12 -29.87 -43.12
N GLU A 21 4.62 -28.62 -43.31
CA GLU A 21 3.60 -28.03 -44.26
C GLU A 21 2.30 -28.79 -44.67
N THR A 22 1.15 -28.19 -45.07
CA THR A 22 0.85 -26.96 -45.89
C THR A 22 -0.66 -26.52 -45.81
N SER A 23 -0.91 -25.28 -46.29
CA SER A 23 -2.07 -24.34 -46.50
C SER A 23 -3.37 -24.86 -47.23
N PRO A 24 -4.41 -24.06 -47.69
CA PRO A 24 -4.53 -22.59 -47.93
C PRO A 24 -5.90 -21.83 -47.82
N SER A 25 -5.84 -20.51 -48.06
CA SER A 25 -6.72 -19.63 -48.90
C SER A 25 -7.67 -18.53 -48.30
N THR A 26 -7.33 -17.27 -48.65
CA THR A 26 -8.10 -16.10 -49.18
C THR A 26 -9.15 -15.27 -48.39
N SER A 27 -8.78 -13.98 -48.16
CA SER A 27 -9.48 -12.67 -48.45
C SER A 27 -10.95 -12.42 -48.04
N THR A 28 -11.27 -11.31 -47.31
CA THR A 28 -11.67 -9.96 -47.84
C THR A 28 -12.30 -9.02 -46.76
N LYS A 29 -11.86 -7.74 -46.75
CA LYS A 29 -12.50 -6.44 -46.35
C LYS A 29 -12.60 -5.92 -44.88
N PRO A 30 -12.42 -4.58 -44.63
CA PRO A 30 -12.14 -3.94 -43.33
C PRO A 30 -13.25 -2.98 -42.81
N PRO A 31 -13.03 -2.26 -41.68
CA PRO A 31 -12.86 -0.79 -41.80
C PRO A 31 -11.82 -0.11 -40.88
N LYS A 32 -11.10 0.84 -41.50
CA LYS A 32 -10.72 2.21 -41.12
C LYS A 32 -10.06 2.58 -39.78
N GLU A 33 -8.82 3.07 -39.93
CA GLU A 33 -8.15 4.13 -39.18
C GLU A 33 -9.01 5.39 -38.97
N VAL A 34 -8.76 6.07 -37.85
CA VAL A 34 -8.63 7.54 -37.82
C VAL A 34 -7.27 7.88 -37.21
N THR A 35 -6.51 8.63 -38.00
CA THR A 35 -5.22 9.23 -37.74
C THR A 35 -5.41 10.75 -37.62
N THR A 36 -4.35 11.44 -37.20
CA THR A 36 -4.12 12.90 -37.12
C THR A 36 -4.51 13.52 -35.78
N GLY A 37 -3.71 14.37 -35.15
CA GLY A 37 -2.57 15.15 -35.66
C GLY A 37 -2.30 16.35 -34.71
N PRO A 38 -1.42 17.30 -35.06
CA PRO A 38 -0.45 17.97 -34.18
C PRO A 38 -0.98 19.32 -33.60
N THR A 39 -0.29 20.17 -32.81
CA THR A 39 1.01 20.84 -33.08
C THR A 39 1.40 21.82 -31.93
N THR A 40 2.71 21.89 -31.60
CA THR A 40 3.57 23.08 -31.27
C THR A 40 3.11 24.18 -30.31
N SER A 41 3.82 24.48 -29.21
CA SER A 41 5.10 25.25 -29.07
C SER A 41 5.03 26.74 -29.42
N SER A 42 5.22 27.62 -28.41
CA SER A 42 6.32 28.62 -28.34
C SER A 42 6.13 29.63 -27.18
N THR A 43 7.06 29.79 -26.21
CA THR A 43 8.26 30.67 -26.14
C THR A 43 7.91 32.19 -26.03
N THR A 44 7.93 32.88 -24.87
CA THR A 44 9.05 33.53 -24.12
C THR A 44 8.98 35.07 -24.18
N TYR A 45 9.65 35.74 -23.21
CA TYR A 45 10.14 37.13 -23.09
C TYR A 45 9.44 38.01 -22.03
N ILE A 46 10.09 38.82 -21.18
CA ILE A 46 11.47 38.97 -20.65
C ILE A 46 11.41 39.99 -19.47
N ILE A 47 12.21 39.75 -18.41
CA ILE A 47 13.06 40.65 -17.58
C ILE A 47 12.64 42.10 -17.26
N VAL A 48 12.83 42.51 -15.98
CA VAL A 48 13.57 43.71 -15.48
C VAL A 48 13.84 43.50 -13.97
N THR A 49 15.01 42.96 -13.58
CA THR A 49 16.20 43.61 -12.93
C THR A 49 15.96 44.11 -11.49
N SER A 50 16.88 44.10 -10.53
CA SER A 50 18.35 43.96 -10.40
C SER A 50 18.60 43.72 -8.89
N SER A 51 19.72 43.25 -8.32
CA SER A 51 21.16 43.43 -8.53
C SER A 51 21.84 42.47 -7.52
N SER A 52 22.66 41.51 -7.96
CA SER A 52 24.14 41.59 -8.12
C SER A 52 24.96 41.10 -6.91
N THR A 53 25.57 39.91 -7.11
CA THR A 53 27.02 39.59 -6.97
C THR A 53 27.68 39.68 -5.59
N SER A 54 28.57 38.78 -5.16
CA SER A 54 29.33 37.72 -5.81
C SER A 54 30.02 36.85 -4.72
N GLN A 55 30.22 35.58 -5.07
CA GLN A 55 31.20 34.56 -4.61
C GLN A 55 32.61 35.10 -4.25
N PRO A 56 33.63 34.28 -3.83
CA PRO A 56 33.67 32.83 -3.55
C PRO A 56 34.59 32.33 -2.40
N SER A 57 34.57 30.99 -2.19
CA SER A 57 35.68 30.09 -1.79
C SER A 57 36.28 30.20 -0.37
N ALA A 58 36.87 29.19 0.26
CA ALA A 58 36.93 27.73 0.21
C ALA A 58 37.83 27.29 1.41
N THR A 59 37.76 26.01 1.79
CA THR A 59 38.89 25.20 2.34
C THR A 59 39.08 25.08 3.88
N SER A 60 38.79 23.84 4.36
CA SER A 60 39.59 22.90 5.18
C SER A 60 39.72 22.98 6.73
N THR A 61 39.39 21.84 7.37
CA THR A 61 40.10 21.04 8.43
C THR A 61 40.58 21.75 9.72
N GLU A 62 40.59 21.18 10.94
CA GLU A 62 40.88 19.80 11.38
C GLU A 62 40.53 19.64 12.90
N THR A 63 40.19 18.41 13.28
CA THR A 63 40.31 17.63 14.53
C THR A 63 40.99 18.22 15.78
N THR A 64 40.43 17.98 16.98
CA THR A 64 41.08 17.29 18.15
C THR A 64 40.23 17.26 19.43
N GLU A 65 40.15 16.08 20.03
CA GLU A 65 39.83 15.75 21.45
C GLU A 65 41.18 15.47 22.18
N PRO A 66 41.31 15.12 23.49
CA PRO A 66 40.35 15.04 24.63
C PRO A 66 40.96 15.48 26.03
N VAL A 67 40.30 15.14 27.18
CA VAL A 67 40.87 14.59 28.47
C VAL A 67 40.96 15.45 29.80
N VAL A 68 40.06 15.11 30.77
CA VAL A 68 40.10 14.99 32.30
C VAL A 68 40.21 16.27 33.20
N ILE A 69 39.82 16.42 34.50
CA ILE A 69 39.52 15.52 35.67
C ILE A 69 38.61 16.21 36.75
N THR A 70 37.75 15.40 37.42
CA THR A 70 37.30 15.38 38.87
C THR A 70 36.77 16.60 39.65
N GLY A 71 35.69 16.35 40.43
CA GLY A 71 35.67 16.66 41.88
C GLY A 71 34.51 17.53 42.43
N PRO A 72 34.14 17.46 43.73
CA PRO A 72 32.73 17.31 44.15
C PRO A 72 32.18 18.29 45.23
N LEU A 73 30.87 18.12 45.53
CA LEU A 73 30.16 18.19 46.84
C LEU A 73 29.59 19.52 47.43
N ALA A 74 28.25 19.50 47.60
CA ALA A 74 27.33 20.02 48.64
C ALA A 74 27.58 21.34 49.42
N THR A 75 26.53 22.15 49.62
CA THR A 75 25.92 22.48 50.95
C THR A 75 24.71 23.45 50.88
N THR A 76 23.80 23.28 51.83
CA THR A 76 22.59 24.06 52.20
C THR A 76 22.86 25.34 53.02
N ARG A 77 22.02 26.40 52.89
CA ARG A 77 21.45 27.20 54.01
C ARG A 77 20.40 28.25 53.59
N ASN A 78 19.35 28.40 54.41
CA ASN A 78 18.37 29.52 54.51
C ASN A 78 18.95 30.63 55.47
N PRO A 79 18.28 31.74 55.96
CA PRO A 79 16.85 32.19 55.94
C PRO A 79 16.57 33.73 55.82
N SER A 80 15.28 34.18 55.90
CA SER A 80 14.71 35.31 56.73
C SER A 80 13.58 36.16 56.07
N ALA A 81 12.72 36.81 56.88
CA ALA A 81 11.33 37.23 56.59
C ALA A 81 10.94 38.72 56.83
N SER A 82 9.85 39.18 56.14
CA SER A 82 8.82 40.24 56.40
C SER A 82 9.19 41.75 56.55
N PRO A 83 8.26 42.77 56.43
CA PRO A 83 6.77 42.77 56.55
C PRO A 83 5.93 43.66 55.56
N GLN A 84 4.60 43.73 55.81
CA GLN A 84 3.41 44.19 55.03
C GLN A 84 3.00 45.70 55.11
N VAL A 85 2.09 46.19 54.23
CA VAL A 85 0.92 47.13 54.45
C VAL A 85 -0.07 47.09 53.24
N ILE A 86 -1.31 46.55 53.32
CA ILE A 86 -2.69 47.10 53.57
C ILE A 86 -3.31 48.05 52.50
N ILE A 87 -4.41 47.60 51.86
CA ILE A 87 -5.58 48.41 51.42
C ILE A 87 -6.88 47.59 51.66
N THR A 88 -7.89 48.21 52.27
CA THR A 88 -9.19 47.64 52.72
C THR A 88 -10.31 47.83 51.67
N PRO A 89 -11.32 46.94 51.54
CA PRO A 89 -12.37 47.03 50.51
C PRO A 89 -13.70 47.64 51.00
N THR A 90 -14.49 48.13 50.04
CA THR A 90 -15.87 48.63 50.21
C THR A 90 -16.90 47.52 49.97
N SER A 91 -17.94 47.49 50.79
CA SER A 91 -19.04 46.52 50.84
C SER A 91 -19.90 46.44 49.57
N GLN A 92 -20.10 45.24 49.03
CA GLN A 92 -21.35 44.78 48.40
C GLN A 92 -21.59 43.31 48.75
N ALA A 93 -22.78 43.01 49.28
CA ALA A 93 -23.24 41.66 49.56
C ALA A 93 -23.89 41.05 48.30
N VAL A 94 -23.33 39.95 47.81
CA VAL A 94 -24.01 39.00 46.92
C VAL A 94 -23.67 37.59 47.42
N THR A 95 -24.73 36.80 47.60
CA THR A 95 -24.81 35.50 48.26
C THR A 95 -23.90 34.42 47.65
N THR A 96 -23.14 33.72 48.50
CA THR A 96 -22.38 32.51 48.16
C THR A 96 -23.33 31.33 47.98
N SER A 97 -23.22 30.60 46.86
CA SER A 97 -23.91 29.33 46.65
C SER A 97 -23.32 28.27 47.58
N GLN A 98 -24.07 27.86 48.61
CA GLN A 98 -23.71 26.71 49.45
C GLN A 98 -23.79 25.42 48.63
N CYS A 99 -22.76 24.57 48.79
CA CYS A 99 -22.71 23.21 48.24
C CYS A 99 -23.83 22.33 48.83
N ILE A 100 -24.49 21.51 48.01
CA ILE A 100 -25.60 20.62 48.40
C ILE A 100 -25.42 19.27 47.67
N CYS A 101 -25.39 18.14 48.41
CA CYS A 101 -25.43 16.80 47.81
C CYS A 101 -26.88 16.40 47.50
N ASN A 102 -27.17 15.92 46.29
CA ASN A 102 -28.51 15.52 45.90
C ASN A 102 -28.59 13.99 45.77
N VAL A 103 -29.36 13.33 46.63
CA VAL A 103 -29.52 11.86 46.64
C VAL A 103 -31.00 11.53 46.59
N ASN A 104 -31.44 10.78 45.58
CA ASN A 104 -32.85 10.45 45.32
C ASN A 104 -33.81 11.67 45.34
N GLY A 105 -33.37 12.81 44.79
CA GLY A 105 -34.15 14.05 44.72
C GLY A 105 -34.24 14.84 46.02
N THR A 106 -33.57 14.41 47.08
CA THR A 106 -33.49 15.12 48.37
C THR A 106 -32.13 15.79 48.52
N GLN A 107 -32.14 17.06 48.94
CA GLN A 107 -30.97 17.91 49.08
C GLN A 107 -30.39 17.86 50.51
N TYR A 108 -29.10 17.50 50.62
CA TYR A 108 -28.36 17.38 51.88
C TYR A 108 -27.25 18.41 51.97
N LEU A 109 -27.15 19.11 53.10
CA LEU A 109 -26.06 20.05 53.37
C LEU A 109 -24.78 19.29 53.80
N PRO A 110 -23.60 19.87 53.60
CA PRO A 110 -22.35 19.32 54.11
C PRO A 110 -22.40 19.03 55.62
N GLY A 111 -22.05 17.80 56.00
CA GLY A 111 -22.16 17.24 57.34
C GLY A 111 -23.43 16.41 57.57
N ASN A 112 -24.43 16.50 56.69
CA ASN A 112 -25.69 15.78 56.89
C ASN A 112 -25.55 14.28 56.58
N LEU A 113 -26.18 13.48 57.44
CA LEU A 113 -26.41 12.06 57.21
C LEU A 113 -27.41 11.87 56.06
N VAL A 114 -27.00 11.13 55.03
CA VAL A 114 -27.79 10.82 53.83
C VAL A 114 -28.66 9.58 54.07
N TYR A 115 -28.06 8.48 54.51
CA TYR A 115 -28.78 7.27 54.95
C TYR A 115 -27.96 6.46 55.94
N ASN A 116 -28.65 5.68 56.77
CA ASN A 116 -28.06 4.68 57.65
C ASN A 116 -28.89 3.40 57.53
N VAL A 117 -28.32 2.36 56.93
CA VAL A 117 -29.02 1.10 56.64
C VAL A 117 -28.23 -0.09 57.17
N THR A 118 -28.96 -1.12 57.58
CA THR A 118 -28.40 -2.39 58.04
C THR A 118 -28.75 -3.49 57.07
N ASP A 119 -27.77 -4.32 56.72
CA ASP A 119 -28.03 -5.51 55.93
C ASP A 119 -28.44 -6.71 56.81
N ALA A 120 -28.96 -7.76 56.19
CA ALA A 120 -29.34 -8.99 56.88
C ALA A 120 -28.13 -9.80 57.41
N SER A 121 -26.91 -9.33 57.16
CA SER A 121 -25.63 -9.95 57.51
C SER A 121 -24.93 -9.28 58.69
N GLY A 122 -25.52 -8.23 59.29
CA GLY A 122 -25.04 -7.58 60.52
C GLY A 122 -24.11 -6.37 60.30
N TRP A 123 -24.05 -5.82 59.10
CA TRP A 123 -23.27 -4.61 58.78
C TRP A 123 -24.14 -3.35 58.76
N CYS A 124 -23.60 -2.27 59.32
CA CYS A 124 -24.21 -0.94 59.41
C CYS A 124 -23.51 -0.01 58.42
N PHE A 125 -24.22 0.47 57.39
CA PHE A 125 -23.74 1.41 56.37
C PHE A 125 -24.28 2.81 56.62
N THR A 126 -23.40 3.79 56.79
CA THR A 126 -23.73 5.18 57.13
C THR A 126 -23.14 6.11 56.08
N ALA A 127 -23.97 6.87 55.38
CA ALA A 127 -23.53 7.79 54.33
C ALA A 127 -23.65 9.26 54.76
N TYR A 128 -22.62 10.07 54.50
CA TYR A 128 -22.61 11.51 54.81
C TYR A 128 -22.33 12.36 53.57
N CYS A 129 -23.02 13.50 53.46
CA CYS A 129 -22.65 14.54 52.49
C CYS A 129 -21.45 15.32 53.03
N LYS A 130 -20.28 15.28 52.39
CA LYS A 130 -19.08 16.01 52.87
C LYS A 130 -19.01 17.42 52.26
N ALA A 131 -18.11 18.26 52.78
CA ALA A 131 -17.88 19.64 52.29
C ALA A 131 -17.37 19.72 50.84
N THR A 132 -16.94 18.59 50.27
CA THR A 132 -16.50 18.40 48.88
C THR A 132 -17.65 18.13 47.90
N CYS A 133 -18.92 18.18 48.34
CA CYS A 133 -20.11 17.84 47.56
C CYS A 133 -20.19 16.37 47.10
N GLN A 134 -19.46 15.48 47.78
CA GLN A 134 -19.51 14.04 47.55
C GLN A 134 -20.14 13.32 48.73
N VAL A 135 -20.87 12.24 48.44
CA VAL A 135 -21.47 11.36 49.45
C VAL A 135 -20.47 10.26 49.73
N GLU A 136 -19.95 10.22 50.95
CA GLU A 136 -19.04 9.15 51.41
C GLU A 136 -19.81 8.17 52.28
N VAL A 137 -19.58 6.87 52.08
CA VAL A 137 -20.23 5.78 52.81
C VAL A 137 -19.22 5.12 53.73
N GLU A 138 -19.54 5.07 55.03
CA GLU A 138 -18.78 4.38 56.06
C GLU A 138 -19.50 3.08 56.45
N SER A 139 -18.81 1.95 56.48
CA SER A 139 -19.39 0.65 56.85
C SER A 139 -18.71 0.08 58.10
N ASN A 140 -19.49 -0.29 59.12
CA ASN A 140 -18.99 -0.90 60.35
C ASN A 140 -19.88 -2.09 60.80
N PRO A 141 -19.34 -3.10 61.52
CA PRO A 141 -20.16 -4.15 62.13
C PRO A 141 -21.11 -3.56 63.18
N CYS A 142 -22.40 -3.94 63.16
CA CYS A 142 -23.37 -3.41 64.12
C CYS A 142 -23.10 -3.97 65.54
N PRO A 143 -23.08 -3.14 66.59
CA PRO A 143 -22.80 -3.60 67.94
C PRO A 143 -23.93 -4.50 68.47
N SER A 144 -23.63 -5.79 68.70
CA SER A 144 -24.55 -6.74 69.35
C SER A 144 -24.65 -6.43 70.85
N SER A 145 -25.88 -6.23 71.34
CA SER A 145 -26.16 -6.13 72.78
C SER A 145 -26.74 -7.44 73.31
N THR A 146 -26.15 -7.99 74.37
CA THR A 146 -26.87 -8.77 75.39
C THR A 146 -26.05 -8.89 76.70
N PRO A 147 -26.72 -9.05 77.87
CA PRO A 147 -26.31 -8.52 79.18
C PRO A 147 -25.57 -9.53 80.10
N PRO A 148 -25.14 -9.15 81.32
CA PRO A 148 -23.99 -9.72 82.02
C PRO A 148 -24.38 -10.79 83.06
N THR A 149 -23.49 -11.73 83.40
CA THR A 149 -23.30 -12.17 84.80
C THR A 149 -22.00 -12.94 85.08
N VAL A 150 -21.48 -12.67 86.29
CA VAL A 150 -20.60 -13.41 87.23
C VAL A 150 -19.10 -13.63 86.97
N SER A 151 -18.31 -12.98 87.83
CA SER A 151 -16.96 -13.35 88.30
C SER A 151 -16.96 -14.66 89.12
N PRO A 152 -15.78 -15.28 89.34
CA PRO A 152 -15.05 -15.06 90.60
C PRO A 152 -13.54 -14.85 90.40
N THR A 153 -12.92 -13.81 90.97
CA THR A 153 -12.26 -13.68 92.31
C THR A 153 -10.87 -14.32 92.45
N THR A 154 -9.89 -13.44 92.70
CA THR A 154 -8.65 -13.57 93.53
C THR A 154 -7.53 -14.56 93.18
N SER A 155 -6.34 -14.00 92.96
CA SER A 155 -5.05 -14.45 93.53
C SER A 155 -4.08 -13.25 93.43
N GLU A 156 -3.94 -12.46 94.49
CA GLU A 156 -2.76 -12.42 95.38
C GLU A 156 -1.40 -12.37 94.66
N GLU A 157 -0.88 -11.14 94.54
CA GLU A 157 0.56 -10.89 94.47
C GLU A 157 1.21 -11.39 95.76
N THR A 158 2.11 -12.36 95.62
CA THR A 158 3.07 -12.70 96.67
C THR A 158 4.49 -12.38 96.24
N THR A 159 5.19 -11.88 97.23
CA THR A 159 6.47 -11.21 97.25
C THR A 159 7.60 -12.18 96.89
N ASN A 160 8.49 -11.73 95.99
CA ASN A 160 9.73 -12.43 95.65
C ASN A 160 10.58 -12.68 96.90
N THR A 161 10.81 -13.95 97.22
CA THR A 161 11.90 -14.44 98.07
C THR A 161 12.80 -15.31 97.18
N PRO A 162 14.14 -15.30 97.33
CA PRO A 162 15.06 -15.86 96.34
C PRO A 162 14.99 -17.39 96.30
N PRO A 163 14.92 -18.05 95.12
CA PRO A 163 15.00 -19.50 95.07
C PRO A 163 16.45 -19.95 95.24
N THR A 164 16.60 -20.89 96.15
CA THR A 164 17.79 -21.70 96.36
C THR A 164 18.07 -22.51 95.09
N THR A 165 19.31 -22.51 94.63
CA THR A 165 19.81 -23.22 93.45
C THR A 165 19.71 -24.75 93.63
N GLN A 166 18.64 -25.35 93.13
CA GLN A 166 18.66 -26.71 92.60
C GLN A 166 18.71 -26.60 91.08
N SER A 167 19.87 -26.92 90.48
CA SER A 167 20.02 -26.98 89.03
C SER A 167 19.24 -28.17 88.51
N SER A 168 18.09 -27.92 87.88
CA SER A 168 17.43 -28.92 87.08
C SER A 168 18.32 -29.32 85.88
N PRO A 169 18.41 -30.61 85.53
CA PRO A 169 19.44 -31.09 84.60
C PRO A 169 19.24 -30.54 83.18
N ASP A 170 20.36 -30.25 82.51
CA ASP A 170 20.39 -29.81 81.11
C ASP A 170 20.29 -31.02 80.16
N CYS A 171 19.76 -30.79 78.95
CA CYS A 171 19.67 -31.80 77.90
C CYS A 171 21.00 -31.91 77.15
N THR A 172 21.97 -32.56 77.80
CA THR A 172 23.34 -32.75 77.31
C THR A 172 23.45 -33.75 76.15
N SER A 173 22.42 -34.57 75.91
CA SER A 173 22.35 -35.52 74.80
C SER A 173 21.95 -34.90 73.45
N VAL A 174 21.56 -33.62 73.44
CA VAL A 174 21.22 -32.87 72.21
C VAL A 174 22.47 -32.14 71.72
N GLN A 175 22.68 -32.04 70.40
CA GLN A 175 23.77 -31.24 69.81
C GLN A 175 23.20 -30.05 69.03
N PRO A 176 23.54 -28.80 69.41
CA PRO A 176 24.29 -28.41 70.60
C PRO A 176 23.52 -28.69 71.91
N PRO A 177 24.20 -28.90 73.06
CA PRO A 177 23.57 -29.12 74.36
C PRO A 177 22.60 -27.98 74.71
N ARG A 178 21.41 -28.33 75.20
CA ARG A 178 20.34 -27.36 75.51
C ARG A 178 20.16 -27.23 77.02
N LYS A 179 20.06 -26.00 77.51
CA LYS A 179 19.82 -25.73 78.94
C LYS A 179 18.40 -26.11 79.33
N ASN A 180 18.18 -26.45 80.59
CA ASN A 180 16.83 -26.65 81.09
C ASN A 180 15.97 -25.40 80.88
N GLY A 181 14.75 -25.58 80.35
CA GLY A 181 13.82 -24.52 79.93
C GLY A 181 14.07 -23.98 78.51
N GLU A 182 15.14 -24.37 77.83
CA GLU A 182 15.42 -23.93 76.45
C GLU A 182 14.53 -24.68 75.46
N SER A 183 13.87 -23.95 74.55
CA SER A 183 13.03 -24.51 73.49
C SER A 183 13.62 -24.23 72.10
N TRP A 184 13.43 -25.18 71.18
CA TRP A 184 13.91 -25.10 69.80
C TRP A 184 12.97 -25.83 68.85
N GLN A 185 12.95 -25.42 67.57
CA GLN A 185 12.15 -26.10 66.55
C GLN A 185 12.87 -27.36 66.06
N LEU A 186 12.17 -28.50 66.08
CA LEU A 186 12.64 -29.76 65.49
C LEU A 186 12.31 -29.85 64.00
N ASN A 187 11.10 -29.42 63.64
CA ASN A 187 10.60 -29.29 62.28
C ASN A 187 9.51 -28.21 62.27
N SER A 188 8.92 -27.90 61.11
CA SER A 188 7.86 -26.89 60.98
C SER A 188 6.68 -27.10 61.95
N CYS A 189 6.39 -28.35 62.32
CA CYS A 189 5.23 -28.72 63.14
C CYS A 189 5.54 -29.15 64.58
N THR A 190 6.79 -29.09 65.03
CA THR A 190 7.18 -29.66 66.32
C THR A 190 8.21 -28.78 67.03
N THR A 191 7.82 -28.22 68.17
CA THR A 191 8.75 -27.52 69.07
C THR A 191 9.24 -28.50 70.12
N ALA A 192 10.55 -28.62 70.32
CA ALA A 192 11.11 -29.29 71.49
C ALA A 192 11.42 -28.30 72.61
N ILE A 193 11.30 -28.75 73.86
CA ILE A 193 11.78 -28.03 75.05
C ILE A 193 12.58 -28.98 75.93
N CYS A 194 13.68 -28.50 76.49
CA CYS A 194 14.40 -29.24 77.51
C CYS A 194 13.70 -29.04 78.85
N GLN A 195 13.19 -30.10 79.45
CA GLN A 195 12.55 -30.08 80.75
C GLN A 195 13.15 -31.18 81.64
N ASP A 196 13.90 -30.76 82.65
CA ASP A 196 14.58 -31.59 83.64
C ASP A 196 15.44 -32.71 83.00
N GLY A 197 16.25 -32.34 82.01
CA GLY A 197 17.17 -33.24 81.31
C GLY A 197 16.53 -34.09 80.21
N ILE A 198 15.22 -33.95 79.99
CA ILE A 198 14.45 -34.69 78.99
C ILE A 198 13.99 -33.73 77.89
N VAL A 199 14.13 -34.16 76.63
CA VAL A 199 13.58 -33.43 75.47
C VAL A 199 12.09 -33.75 75.34
N VAL A 200 11.24 -32.78 75.64
CA VAL A 200 9.78 -32.87 75.47
C VAL A 200 9.43 -32.27 74.10
N GLN A 201 8.79 -33.06 73.24
CA GLN A 201 8.31 -32.61 71.95
C GLN A 201 6.85 -32.18 72.04
N LEU A 202 6.56 -30.95 71.62
CA LEU A 202 5.25 -30.32 71.63
C LEU A 202 4.81 -30.10 70.17
N PRO A 203 3.83 -30.88 69.67
CA PRO A 203 3.30 -30.66 68.34
C PRO A 203 2.52 -29.35 68.27
N VAL A 204 2.66 -28.62 67.16
CA VAL A 204 1.88 -27.40 66.87
C VAL A 204 0.40 -27.77 66.72
N LYS A 205 -0.47 -27.10 67.47
CA LYS A 205 -1.93 -27.33 67.40
C LYS A 205 -2.54 -26.46 66.31
N CYS A 206 -2.94 -27.08 65.19
CA CYS A 206 -3.67 -26.40 64.12
C CYS A 206 -5.18 -26.43 64.35
N LYS A 207 -5.90 -25.42 63.87
CA LYS A 207 -7.36 -25.46 63.78
C LYS A 207 -7.77 -26.52 62.75
N PRO A 208 -8.76 -27.40 63.01
CA PRO A 208 -9.31 -28.28 61.99
C PRO A 208 -9.84 -27.46 60.82
N VAL A 209 -9.49 -27.82 59.58
CA VAL A 209 -9.95 -27.12 58.36
C VAL A 209 -10.58 -28.14 57.42
N GLU A 210 -11.83 -27.90 57.04
CA GLU A 210 -12.55 -28.73 56.08
C GLU A 210 -12.22 -28.31 54.64
N PRO A 211 -12.17 -29.24 53.66
CA PRO A 211 -11.99 -28.90 52.25
C PRO A 211 -13.07 -27.95 51.74
N LEU A 212 -12.65 -26.84 51.14
CA LEU A 212 -13.56 -25.86 50.53
C LEU A 212 -13.99 -26.34 49.14
N GLN A 213 -15.30 -26.29 48.85
CA GLN A 213 -15.82 -26.48 47.49
C GLN A 213 -15.81 -25.13 46.76
N CYS A 214 -15.11 -25.09 45.62
CA CYS A 214 -15.01 -23.88 44.82
C CYS A 214 -16.11 -23.83 43.77
N GLU A 215 -16.80 -22.70 43.65
CA GLU A 215 -17.87 -22.48 42.68
C GLU A 215 -17.35 -22.57 41.24
N ASN A 216 -16.08 -22.23 41.01
CA ASN A 216 -15.44 -22.39 39.70
C ASN A 216 -15.14 -23.85 39.30
N GLY A 217 -15.55 -24.83 40.12
CA GLY A 217 -15.39 -26.26 39.86
C GLY A 217 -13.96 -26.79 40.02
N ARG A 218 -13.00 -25.94 40.42
CA ARG A 218 -11.60 -26.36 40.67
C ARG A 218 -11.45 -26.94 42.09
N PRO A 219 -10.52 -27.89 42.31
CA PRO A 219 -10.21 -28.37 43.64
C PRO A 219 -9.53 -27.27 44.47
N SER A 220 -9.91 -27.13 45.74
CA SER A 220 -9.26 -26.17 46.64
C SER A 220 -7.80 -26.54 46.93
N VAL A 221 -6.95 -25.52 47.02
CA VAL A 221 -5.52 -25.66 47.25
C VAL A 221 -5.17 -25.43 48.72
N LYS A 222 -4.20 -26.21 49.23
CA LYS A 222 -3.69 -26.04 50.60
C LYS A 222 -2.67 -24.91 50.64
N VAL A 223 -2.98 -23.87 51.39
CA VAL A 223 -2.07 -22.74 51.64
C VAL A 223 -1.55 -22.85 53.06
N TYR A 224 -0.26 -23.14 53.19
CA TYR A 224 0.40 -23.24 54.49
C TYR A 224 0.72 -21.86 55.03
N ASP A 225 0.64 -21.72 56.35
CA ASP A 225 1.10 -20.52 57.05
C ASP A 225 2.63 -20.33 56.93
N SER A 226 3.14 -19.21 57.44
CA SER A 226 4.57 -18.89 57.39
C SER A 226 5.45 -19.89 58.14
N THR A 227 4.88 -20.73 59.01
CA THR A 227 5.61 -21.78 59.73
C THR A 227 5.72 -23.07 58.91
N GLY A 228 4.90 -23.22 57.86
CA GLY A 228 4.84 -24.41 57.02
C GLY A 228 4.17 -25.60 57.70
N CYS A 229 3.42 -25.38 58.79
CA CYS A 229 2.76 -26.44 59.54
C CYS A 229 1.25 -26.49 59.35
N CYS A 230 0.57 -25.40 59.74
CA CYS A 230 -0.87 -25.32 59.58
C CYS A 230 -1.21 -24.83 58.17
N PHE A 231 -2.36 -25.24 57.66
CA PHE A 231 -2.83 -24.85 56.33
C PHE A 231 -4.29 -24.47 56.35
N THR A 232 -4.69 -23.62 55.41
CA THR A 232 -6.07 -23.33 55.05
C THR A 232 -6.36 -23.83 53.63
N TYR A 233 -7.64 -24.00 53.30
CA TYR A 233 -8.05 -24.24 51.92
C TYR A 233 -8.45 -22.92 51.29
N GLU A 234 -7.90 -22.65 50.11
CA GLU A 234 -8.24 -21.48 49.30
C GLU A 234 -8.71 -21.94 47.92
N CYS A 235 -9.64 -21.20 47.34
CA CYS A 235 -10.04 -21.37 45.94
C CYS A 235 -9.14 -20.54 45.05
N GLU A 236 -8.86 -21.02 43.85
CA GLU A 236 -8.02 -20.29 42.90
C GLU A 236 -8.84 -19.26 42.14
N CYS A 237 -8.33 -18.05 42.00
CA CYS A 237 -8.97 -17.02 41.18
C CYS A 237 -8.26 -16.93 39.83
N VAL A 238 -8.76 -17.72 38.88
CA VAL A 238 -8.26 -17.76 37.51
C VAL A 238 -9.33 -17.25 36.54
N CYS A 239 -9.08 -16.08 35.93
CA CYS A 239 -9.88 -15.54 34.85
C CYS A 239 -9.20 -15.82 33.52
N SER A 240 -9.96 -16.16 32.48
CA SER A 240 -9.37 -16.48 31.17
C SER A 240 -10.25 -15.97 30.02
N GLY A 241 -9.62 -15.72 28.89
CA GLY A 241 -10.31 -15.41 27.64
C GLY A 241 -9.63 -16.08 26.46
N TRP A 242 -10.40 -16.54 25.48
CA TRP A 242 -9.87 -17.25 24.31
C TRP A 242 -10.79 -17.11 23.09
N GLY A 243 -10.23 -17.37 21.91
CA GLY A 243 -10.98 -17.34 20.65
C GLY A 243 -11.55 -15.95 20.30
N GLY A 244 -11.09 -14.89 20.98
CA GLY A 244 -11.53 -13.50 20.80
C GLY A 244 -12.88 -13.14 21.42
N SER A 245 -13.74 -14.11 21.75
CA SER A 245 -15.09 -13.84 22.27
C SER A 245 -15.46 -14.60 23.54
N HIS A 246 -14.71 -15.64 23.93
CA HIS A 246 -15.05 -16.47 25.07
C HIS A 246 -14.30 -16.01 26.31
N TYR A 247 -15.01 -15.92 27.44
CA TYR A 247 -14.46 -15.48 28.71
C TYR A 247 -14.96 -16.37 29.85
N MET A 248 -14.14 -16.50 30.88
CA MET A 248 -14.48 -17.16 32.13
C MET A 248 -13.96 -16.32 33.30
N THR A 249 -14.86 -15.99 34.23
CA THR A 249 -14.60 -15.20 35.43
C THR A 249 -13.83 -15.98 36.49
N PHE A 250 -13.39 -15.31 37.55
CA PHE A 250 -12.65 -15.94 38.65
C PHE A 250 -13.43 -17.07 39.34
N ASP A 251 -14.76 -16.90 39.47
CA ASP A 251 -15.64 -17.86 40.13
C ASP A 251 -16.34 -18.82 39.14
N GLY A 252 -15.95 -18.79 37.87
CA GLY A 252 -16.27 -19.82 36.87
C GLY A 252 -17.51 -19.56 36.02
N VAL A 253 -18.01 -18.33 35.96
CA VAL A 253 -19.07 -17.95 35.01
C VAL A 253 -18.47 -17.85 33.60
N TYR A 254 -18.88 -18.78 32.73
CA TYR A 254 -18.58 -18.74 31.31
C TYR A 254 -19.57 -17.83 30.57
N TYR A 255 -19.06 -16.96 29.71
CA TYR A 255 -19.88 -16.11 28.85
C TYR A 255 -19.18 -15.78 27.53
N ASN A 256 -19.98 -15.31 26.56
CA ASN A 256 -19.49 -14.82 25.27
C ASN A 256 -19.70 -13.30 25.19
N PHE A 257 -18.66 -12.60 24.71
CA PHE A 257 -18.66 -11.16 24.50
C PHE A 257 -17.78 -10.80 23.30
N GLN A 258 -18.34 -10.13 22.29
CA GLN A 258 -17.65 -9.85 21.02
C GLN A 258 -17.82 -8.38 20.63
N GLU A 259 -16.94 -7.53 21.16
CA GLU A 259 -16.84 -6.12 20.78
C GLU A 259 -15.37 -5.70 20.60
N ASN A 260 -15.10 -4.83 19.63
CA ASN A 260 -13.75 -4.46 19.19
C ASN A 260 -13.27 -3.14 19.82
N CYS A 261 -13.13 -3.11 21.15
CA CYS A 261 -12.62 -1.97 21.92
C CYS A 261 -11.73 -2.43 23.09
N SER A 262 -11.25 -1.47 23.89
CA SER A 262 -10.59 -1.78 25.16
C SER A 262 -11.56 -1.84 26.33
N TYR A 263 -11.42 -2.87 27.17
CA TYR A 263 -12.26 -3.11 28.33
C TYR A 263 -11.45 -3.49 29.57
N THR A 264 -11.96 -3.13 30.74
CA THR A 264 -11.35 -3.50 32.03
C THR A 264 -11.67 -4.95 32.36
N LEU A 265 -10.65 -5.82 32.39
CA LEU A 265 -10.80 -7.20 32.87
C LEU A 265 -10.77 -7.26 34.39
N VAL A 266 -9.76 -6.60 34.97
CA VAL A 266 -9.52 -6.60 36.43
C VAL A 266 -9.13 -5.20 36.86
N LYS A 267 -9.78 -4.69 37.89
CA LYS A 267 -9.43 -3.46 38.59
C LYS A 267 -9.63 -3.66 40.09
N GLU A 268 -8.78 -3.04 40.90
CA GLU A 268 -8.94 -3.07 42.36
C GLU A 268 -9.98 -2.04 42.82
N ILE A 269 -10.88 -2.45 43.72
CA ILE A 269 -11.91 -1.56 44.30
C ILE A 269 -11.26 -0.47 45.17
N ASN A 270 -10.24 -0.83 45.96
CA ASN A 270 -9.60 0.06 46.94
C ASN A 270 -8.14 0.43 46.60
N PHE A 271 -7.67 0.16 45.37
CA PHE A 271 -6.30 0.48 44.90
C PHE A 271 -5.18 0.15 45.90
N LYS A 272 -5.24 -1.02 46.54
CA LYS A 272 -4.26 -1.43 47.55
C LYS A 272 -2.89 -1.70 46.95
N TYR A 273 -2.84 -2.33 45.77
CA TYR A 273 -1.60 -2.67 45.08
C TYR A 273 -1.43 -1.96 43.72
N ASN A 274 -2.42 -1.16 43.30
CA ASN A 274 -2.46 -0.45 42.03
C ASN A 274 -2.34 -1.38 40.82
N LEU A 275 -3.03 -2.53 40.84
CA LEU A 275 -3.16 -3.46 39.72
C LEU A 275 -4.41 -3.15 38.90
N THR A 276 -4.24 -3.02 37.59
CA THR A 276 -5.34 -2.96 36.62
C THR A 276 -4.93 -3.70 35.37
N ILE A 277 -5.80 -4.56 34.85
CA ILE A 277 -5.57 -5.36 33.65
C ILE A 277 -6.69 -5.06 32.66
N ILE A 278 -6.30 -4.62 31.47
CA ILE A 278 -7.17 -4.21 30.39
C ILE A 278 -6.93 -5.15 29.22
N VAL A 279 -8.01 -5.56 28.57
CA VAL A 279 -7.96 -6.20 27.25
C VAL A 279 -8.23 -5.14 26.20
N ASP A 280 -7.35 -5.03 25.22
CA ASP A 280 -7.56 -4.19 24.04
C ASP A 280 -7.75 -5.10 22.83
N ASN A 281 -8.99 -5.24 22.36
CA ASN A 281 -9.33 -6.11 21.23
C ASN A 281 -8.89 -5.54 19.87
N HIS A 282 -8.35 -4.31 19.82
CA HIS A 282 -7.90 -3.66 18.59
C HIS A 282 -6.61 -2.85 18.80
N TYR A 283 -5.57 -3.48 19.34
CA TYR A 283 -4.30 -2.80 19.59
C TYR A 283 -3.50 -2.65 18.29
N CYS A 284 -3.52 -1.46 17.69
CA CYS A 284 -2.77 -1.17 16.46
C CYS A 284 -1.34 -0.61 16.68
N GLY A 285 -0.97 -0.32 17.93
CA GLY A 285 0.31 0.36 18.24
C GLY A 285 0.55 1.61 17.37
N ASN A 286 1.82 1.90 17.06
CA ASN A 286 2.24 2.98 16.16
C ASN A 286 2.46 2.52 14.70
N ALA A 287 1.79 1.46 14.22
CA ALA A 287 2.11 0.83 12.93
C ALA A 287 1.04 1.04 11.85
N ASP A 288 1.47 1.55 10.68
CA ASP A 288 0.72 1.67 9.42
C ASP A 288 0.32 0.32 8.78
N SER A 289 0.39 -0.80 9.52
CA SER A 289 0.43 -2.17 8.96
C SER A 289 -0.91 -2.89 8.83
N GLY A 290 -2.02 -2.28 9.26
CA GLY A 290 -3.36 -2.88 9.16
C GLY A 290 -3.58 -4.18 9.98
N PHE A 291 -2.59 -4.61 10.76
CA PHE A 291 -2.68 -5.75 11.69
C PHE A 291 -2.80 -5.23 13.12
N CYS A 292 -3.97 -5.44 13.73
CA CYS A 292 -4.27 -4.99 15.10
C CYS A 292 -4.75 -6.18 15.93
N PRO A 293 -3.83 -6.88 16.61
CA PRO A 293 -4.18 -8.03 17.44
C PRO A 293 -4.83 -7.61 18.76
N GLN A 294 -5.42 -8.60 19.44
CA GLN A 294 -5.83 -8.45 20.84
C GLN A 294 -4.58 -8.30 21.71
N SER A 295 -4.55 -7.34 22.64
CA SER A 295 -3.46 -7.15 23.59
C SER A 295 -3.95 -7.14 25.03
N LEU A 296 -3.05 -7.47 25.97
CA LEU A 296 -3.26 -7.24 27.39
C LEU A 296 -2.37 -6.09 27.85
N ILE A 297 -2.99 -5.11 28.49
CA ILE A 297 -2.32 -3.95 29.08
C ILE A 297 -2.42 -4.09 30.60
N ILE A 298 -1.29 -4.30 31.25
CA ILE A 298 -1.18 -4.50 32.69
C ILE A 298 -0.53 -3.25 33.29
N HIS A 299 -1.29 -2.52 34.10
CA HIS A 299 -0.80 -1.43 34.93
C HIS A 299 -0.53 -1.97 36.34
N TYR A 300 0.71 -1.81 36.81
CA TYR A 300 1.12 -2.19 38.16
C TYR A 300 2.15 -1.21 38.71
N LYS A 301 1.83 -0.51 39.82
CA LYS A 301 2.67 0.58 40.36
C LYS A 301 3.03 1.60 39.27
N SER A 302 4.30 1.69 38.88
CA SER A 302 4.82 2.56 37.81
C SER A 302 5.12 1.81 36.50
N TYR A 303 4.74 0.54 36.41
CA TYR A 303 4.95 -0.30 35.25
C TYR A 303 3.67 -0.33 34.41
N GLU A 304 3.83 -0.07 33.12
CA GLU A 304 2.88 -0.43 32.06
C GLU A 304 3.51 -1.57 31.26
N VAL A 305 2.91 -2.75 31.31
CA VAL A 305 3.34 -3.93 30.56
C VAL A 305 2.28 -4.25 29.51
N ILE A 306 2.67 -4.27 28.24
CA ILE A 306 1.79 -4.60 27.12
C ILE A 306 2.25 -5.93 26.53
N LEU A 307 1.36 -6.91 26.54
CA LEU A 307 1.52 -8.22 25.89
C LEU A 307 0.68 -8.20 24.61
N THR A 308 1.32 -8.31 23.44
CA THR A 308 0.63 -8.20 22.15
C THR A 308 1.32 -9.06 21.10
N GLN A 309 0.81 -9.06 19.88
CA GLN A 309 1.41 -9.74 18.73
C GLN A 309 1.95 -8.75 17.70
N GLN A 310 2.94 -9.18 16.94
CA GLN A 310 3.46 -8.44 15.81
C GLN A 310 3.62 -9.39 14.62
N ARG A 311 3.27 -8.92 13.42
CA ARG A 311 3.44 -9.68 12.18
C ARG A 311 4.78 -9.34 11.53
N SER A 312 5.56 -10.36 11.20
CA SER A 312 6.83 -10.26 10.48
C SER A 312 6.78 -11.15 9.25
N GLY A 313 6.37 -10.60 8.10
CA GLY A 313 6.10 -11.38 6.89
C GLY A 313 4.90 -12.32 7.06
N GLU A 314 5.12 -13.63 6.94
CA GLU A 314 4.10 -14.67 7.12
C GLU A 314 3.95 -15.14 8.58
N THR A 315 4.88 -14.80 9.47
CA THR A 315 4.84 -15.22 10.87
C THR A 315 4.24 -14.14 11.79
N THR A 316 3.57 -14.60 12.84
CA THR A 316 3.06 -13.76 13.93
C THR A 316 3.82 -14.13 15.19
N GLU A 317 4.39 -13.14 15.88
CA GLU A 317 5.20 -13.33 17.08
C GLU A 317 4.59 -12.60 18.27
N ASN A 318 4.64 -13.23 19.44
CA ASN A 318 4.28 -12.57 20.68
C ASN A 318 5.40 -11.61 21.11
N VAL A 319 5.06 -10.36 21.34
CA VAL A 319 5.99 -9.29 21.72
C VAL A 319 5.57 -8.61 23.01
N VAL A 320 6.56 -8.08 23.75
CA VAL A 320 6.34 -7.45 25.05
C VAL A 320 6.91 -6.04 25.05
N TYR A 321 6.13 -5.12 25.58
CA TYR A 321 6.58 -3.76 25.86
C TYR A 321 6.47 -3.48 27.36
N VAL A 322 7.49 -2.85 27.93
CA VAL A 322 7.47 -2.34 29.31
C VAL A 322 7.79 -0.86 29.26
N ASN A 323 6.88 0.00 29.72
CA ASN A 323 6.97 1.46 29.64
C ASN A 323 7.37 1.93 28.24
N SER A 324 6.62 1.46 27.22
CA SER A 324 6.83 1.73 25.79
C SER A 324 8.15 1.23 25.18
N LYS A 325 8.96 0.47 25.92
CA LYS A 325 10.20 -0.14 25.40
C LYS A 325 10.00 -1.62 25.10
N ARG A 326 10.37 -2.06 23.89
CA ARG A 326 10.37 -3.49 23.52
C ARG A 326 11.33 -4.27 24.41
N ILE A 327 10.84 -5.33 25.04
CA ILE A 327 11.61 -6.24 25.90
C ILE A 327 11.63 -7.63 25.28
N TYR A 328 12.79 -8.28 25.31
CA TYR A 328 12.97 -9.69 24.91
C TYR A 328 13.08 -10.56 26.17
N PRO A 329 12.09 -11.41 26.48
CA PRO A 329 12.17 -12.34 27.60
C PRO A 329 13.29 -13.37 27.43
N ALA A 330 13.82 -13.99 28.49
CA ALA A 330 13.50 -13.75 29.90
C ALA A 330 14.02 -12.38 30.42
N TYR A 331 13.19 -11.70 31.20
CA TYR A 331 13.46 -10.35 31.72
C TYR A 331 13.02 -10.25 33.18
N ARG A 332 13.75 -9.48 34.00
CA ARG A 332 13.40 -9.23 35.40
C ARG A 332 13.86 -7.84 35.82
N MET A 333 12.94 -7.06 36.39
CA MET A 333 13.18 -5.71 36.88
C MET A 333 12.28 -5.45 38.08
N GLY A 334 12.86 -5.15 39.24
CA GLY A 334 12.09 -5.00 40.48
C GLY A 334 11.25 -6.25 40.74
N ASP A 335 9.95 -6.04 40.86
CA ASP A 335 8.97 -7.06 41.26
C ASP A 335 8.28 -7.72 40.05
N ILE A 336 8.71 -7.40 38.81
CA ILE A 336 8.19 -8.03 37.58
C ILE A 336 9.23 -8.97 36.96
N ALA A 337 8.76 -10.15 36.55
CA ALA A 337 9.51 -11.12 35.75
C ALA A 337 8.69 -11.53 34.52
N LEU A 338 9.34 -11.65 33.38
CA LEU A 338 8.74 -12.02 32.10
C LEU A 338 9.50 -13.21 31.52
N THR A 339 8.78 -14.21 31.05
CA THR A 339 9.32 -15.38 30.32
C THR A 339 8.56 -15.57 29.01
N SER A 340 9.21 -16.19 28.01
CA SER A 340 8.57 -16.52 26.73
C SER A 340 9.08 -17.85 26.21
N THR A 341 8.16 -18.64 25.64
CA THR A 341 8.45 -19.87 24.90
C THR A 341 8.25 -19.70 23.39
N GLY A 342 8.11 -18.47 22.91
CA GLY A 342 7.67 -18.12 21.56
C GLY A 342 6.16 -18.22 21.38
N VAL A 343 5.54 -19.27 21.91
CA VAL A 343 4.08 -19.50 21.85
C VAL A 343 3.34 -18.82 22.99
N GLU A 344 3.94 -18.78 24.18
CA GLU A 344 3.34 -18.19 25.39
C GLU A 344 4.29 -17.17 26.01
N VAL A 345 3.76 -16.02 26.40
CA VAL A 345 4.43 -15.06 27.27
C VAL A 345 3.78 -15.10 28.64
N VAL A 346 4.60 -15.15 29.68
CA VAL A 346 4.13 -15.14 31.08
C VAL A 346 4.77 -13.98 31.82
N LEU A 347 3.91 -13.10 32.36
CA LEU A 347 4.26 -12.07 33.33
C LEU A 347 4.00 -12.62 34.74
N GLU A 348 5.00 -12.51 35.61
CA GLU A 348 4.89 -12.77 37.04
C GLU A 348 5.17 -11.48 37.82
N ILE A 349 4.22 -11.04 38.64
CA ILE A 349 4.43 -9.99 39.64
C ILE A 349 4.80 -10.69 40.95
N THR A 350 6.09 -10.76 41.24
CA THR A 350 6.64 -11.68 42.24
C THR A 350 6.20 -11.38 43.66
N ASP A 351 6.05 -10.09 44.00
CA ASP A 351 5.61 -9.65 45.34
C ASP A 351 4.16 -10.05 45.64
N LEU A 352 3.32 -10.04 44.60
CA LEU A 352 1.90 -10.35 44.72
C LEU A 352 1.59 -11.78 44.27
N LYS A 353 2.57 -12.54 43.77
CA LYS A 353 2.42 -13.85 43.14
C LYS A 353 1.31 -13.89 42.07
N VAL A 354 1.10 -12.77 41.37
CA VAL A 354 0.16 -12.68 40.24
C VAL A 354 0.83 -13.21 39.00
N GLN A 355 0.11 -14.04 38.23
CA GLN A 355 0.60 -14.57 36.96
C GLN A 355 -0.37 -14.24 35.84
N VAL A 356 0.13 -13.63 34.78
CA VAL A 356 -0.63 -13.35 33.54
C VAL A 356 0.04 -14.08 32.39
N SER A 357 -0.68 -15.01 31.78
CA SER A 357 -0.26 -15.76 30.59
C SER A 357 -0.98 -15.23 29.35
N TYR A 358 -0.25 -15.09 28.25
CA TYR A 358 -0.76 -14.61 26.97
C TYR A 358 -0.15 -15.40 25.81
N LYS A 359 -1.01 -15.96 24.95
CA LYS A 359 -0.63 -16.68 23.71
C LYS A 359 -1.08 -15.96 22.43
N GLY A 360 -1.82 -14.85 22.56
CA GLY A 360 -2.45 -14.13 21.45
C GLY A 360 -3.83 -14.65 21.06
N SER A 361 -4.00 -15.98 21.01
CA SER A 361 -5.30 -16.66 20.85
C SER A 361 -6.08 -16.81 22.16
N SER A 362 -5.36 -16.80 23.30
CA SER A 362 -5.90 -16.95 24.65
C SER A 362 -5.03 -16.22 25.68
N PHE A 363 -5.64 -15.89 26.81
CA PHE A 363 -4.95 -15.41 27.99
C PHE A 363 -5.54 -16.00 29.27
N SER A 364 -4.74 -15.98 30.34
CA SER A 364 -5.13 -16.43 31.68
C SER A 364 -4.51 -15.51 32.75
N ILE A 365 -5.32 -15.10 33.72
CA ILE A 365 -4.96 -14.20 34.82
C ILE A 365 -5.20 -14.96 36.13
N ASN A 366 -4.13 -15.27 36.84
CA ASN A 366 -4.18 -15.95 38.13
C ASN A 366 -3.83 -14.96 39.26
N LEU A 367 -4.81 -14.70 40.13
CA LEU A 367 -4.67 -13.86 41.31
C LEU A 367 -4.68 -14.72 42.58
N PRO A 368 -3.74 -14.50 43.54
CA PRO A 368 -3.80 -15.19 44.82
C PRO A 368 -5.00 -14.75 45.66
N TYR A 369 -5.82 -15.72 46.02
CA TYR A 369 -7.03 -15.53 46.82
C TYR A 369 -6.75 -14.75 48.11
N SER A 370 -5.72 -15.16 48.86
CA SER A 370 -5.30 -14.49 50.10
C SER A 370 -5.07 -12.96 50.00
N LEU A 371 -4.79 -12.44 48.79
CA LEU A 371 -4.51 -11.02 48.57
C LEU A 371 -5.64 -10.28 47.85
N PHE A 372 -6.38 -10.98 46.99
CA PHE A 372 -7.36 -10.39 46.07
C PHE A 372 -8.82 -10.77 46.36
N GLN A 373 -9.05 -11.56 47.42
CA GLN A 373 -10.40 -11.93 47.83
C GLN A 373 -11.30 -10.70 48.00
N SER A 374 -12.42 -10.66 47.28
CA SER A 374 -13.45 -9.62 47.35
C SER A 374 -12.98 -8.18 47.11
N ILE A 375 -11.81 -7.96 46.48
CA ILE A 375 -11.29 -6.61 46.17
C ILE A 375 -11.12 -6.35 44.66
N THR A 376 -11.55 -7.27 43.81
CA THR A 376 -11.49 -7.14 42.35
C THR A 376 -12.86 -6.75 41.77
N GLU A 377 -12.85 -5.95 40.72
CA GLU A 377 -14.01 -5.63 39.87
C GLU A 377 -13.58 -5.67 38.40
N GLY A 378 -14.53 -5.68 37.47
CA GLY A 378 -14.27 -5.78 36.03
C GLY A 378 -14.98 -6.96 35.40
N GLN A 379 -14.64 -7.26 34.14
CA GLN A 379 -15.21 -8.40 33.42
C GLN A 379 -14.88 -9.77 34.04
N CYS A 380 -13.78 -9.88 34.79
CA CYS A 380 -13.41 -11.11 35.49
C CYS A 380 -14.19 -11.34 36.80
N GLY A 381 -15.05 -10.40 37.22
CA GLY A 381 -15.84 -10.49 38.44
C GLY A 381 -15.06 -10.25 39.73
N THR A 382 -15.73 -10.52 40.84
CA THR A 382 -15.14 -10.50 42.18
C THR A 382 -14.53 -11.87 42.48
N CYS A 383 -13.28 -11.91 42.95
CA CYS A 383 -12.66 -13.15 43.43
C CYS A 383 -13.23 -13.49 44.82
N ASP A 384 -14.47 -13.95 44.94
CA ASP A 384 -15.11 -14.21 46.24
C ASP A 384 -15.80 -15.57 46.36
N ASN A 385 -15.57 -16.46 45.38
CA ASN A 385 -16.15 -17.79 45.31
C ASN A 385 -17.70 -17.74 45.24
N SER A 386 -18.24 -16.78 44.48
CA SER A 386 -19.66 -16.57 44.24
C SER A 386 -19.93 -16.13 42.79
N GLN A 387 -20.54 -17.01 42.01
CA GLN A 387 -20.95 -16.70 40.63
C GLN A 387 -22.06 -15.63 40.51
N LYS A 388 -22.70 -15.24 41.61
CA LYS A 388 -23.91 -14.39 41.60
C LYS A 388 -23.62 -12.91 41.30
N ASN A 389 -22.40 -12.47 41.59
CA ASN A 389 -21.94 -11.09 41.50
C ASN A 389 -20.85 -10.89 40.44
N ASP A 390 -20.42 -11.96 39.77
CA ASP A 390 -19.41 -11.91 38.71
C ASP A 390 -19.78 -10.96 37.56
N CYS A 391 -21.07 -10.95 37.18
CA CYS A 391 -21.57 -10.11 36.08
C CYS A 391 -22.02 -8.72 36.57
N GLN A 392 -21.29 -8.12 37.51
CA GLN A 392 -21.55 -6.77 38.01
C GLN A 392 -20.92 -5.72 37.08
N SER A 393 -21.69 -4.70 36.72
CA SER A 393 -21.19 -3.58 35.92
C SER A 393 -20.64 -2.44 36.80
N PRO A 394 -19.96 -1.42 36.24
CA PRO A 394 -19.33 -0.36 37.04
C PRO A 394 -20.28 0.45 37.93
N ASN A 395 -21.58 0.45 37.63
CA ASN A 395 -22.60 1.13 38.42
C ASN A 395 -23.16 0.25 39.57
N GLY A 396 -22.66 -0.97 39.72
CA GLY A 396 -23.06 -1.95 40.73
C GLY A 396 -24.23 -2.85 40.35
N GLN A 397 -24.81 -2.71 39.15
CA GLN A 397 -25.93 -3.55 38.70
C GLN A 397 -25.46 -4.94 38.25
N ILE A 398 -26.22 -5.97 38.61
CA ILE A 398 -25.99 -7.36 38.21
C ILE A 398 -26.92 -7.68 37.05
N GLN A 399 -26.36 -8.13 35.93
CA GLN A 399 -27.07 -8.48 34.69
C GLN A 399 -26.38 -9.66 34.00
N SER A 400 -26.70 -9.97 32.73
CA SER A 400 -25.92 -10.99 32.02
C SER A 400 -24.49 -10.50 31.79
N CYS A 401 -23.50 -11.40 31.92
CA CYS A 401 -22.09 -11.03 31.78
C CYS A 401 -21.78 -10.37 30.43
N SER A 402 -22.44 -10.77 29.34
CA SER A 402 -22.32 -10.12 28.02
C SER A 402 -22.71 -8.64 28.02
N VAL A 403 -23.76 -8.25 28.76
CA VAL A 403 -24.22 -6.86 28.84
C VAL A 403 -23.41 -6.10 29.89
N ALA A 404 -22.99 -6.75 30.99
CA ALA A 404 -22.10 -6.14 31.97
C ALA A 404 -20.73 -5.82 31.36
N ALA A 405 -20.21 -6.72 30.51
CA ALA A 405 -18.93 -6.58 29.85
C ALA A 405 -18.81 -5.32 28.98
N SER A 406 -19.85 -4.98 28.20
CA SER A 406 -19.84 -3.76 27.37
C SER A 406 -19.81 -2.46 28.19
N GLN A 407 -20.26 -2.50 29.45
CA GLN A 407 -20.21 -1.34 30.34
C GLN A 407 -18.83 -1.11 30.96
N TRP A 408 -17.93 -2.09 30.94
CA TRP A 408 -16.54 -1.97 31.39
C TRP A 408 -15.59 -1.34 30.35
N LEU A 409 -16.16 -0.61 29.38
CA LEU A 409 -15.46 0.10 28.33
C LEU A 409 -14.51 1.18 28.90
N ILE A 410 -13.31 1.29 28.34
CA ILE A 410 -12.37 2.36 28.70
C ILE A 410 -12.84 3.71 28.10
N PRO A 411 -13.03 4.77 28.92
CA PRO A 411 -13.49 6.07 28.43
C PRO A 411 -12.49 6.75 27.47
N ASN A 412 -12.99 7.58 26.55
CA ASN A 412 -12.20 8.41 25.62
C ASN A 412 -11.39 7.66 24.54
N GLN A 413 -11.84 6.46 24.15
CA GLN A 413 -11.32 5.76 22.96
C GLN A 413 -12.29 5.91 21.78
N ASP A 414 -11.77 6.16 20.58
CA ASP A 414 -12.55 6.14 19.33
C ASP A 414 -12.90 4.69 18.98
N CYS A 415 -13.97 4.22 19.60
CA CYS A 415 -14.53 2.90 19.37
C CYS A 415 -15.44 2.90 18.15
N PRO A 416 -15.32 1.92 17.22
CA PRO A 416 -16.34 1.71 16.21
C PRO A 416 -17.67 1.44 16.92
N THR A 417 -18.66 2.32 16.72
CA THR A 417 -19.99 2.10 17.31
C THR A 417 -20.55 0.77 16.77
N PRO A 418 -20.96 -0.17 17.65
CA PRO A 418 -21.61 -1.39 17.20
C PRO A 418 -22.83 -1.01 16.35
N PRO A 419 -23.09 -1.69 15.21
CA PRO A 419 -24.35 -1.49 14.50
C PRO A 419 -25.50 -1.83 15.46
N THR A 420 -26.36 -0.86 15.73
CA THR A 420 -27.55 -1.05 16.56
C THR A 420 -28.34 -2.23 16.01
N ALA A 421 -28.36 -3.35 16.75
CA ALA A 421 -29.19 -4.49 16.39
C ALA A 421 -30.65 -4.00 16.29
N PRO A 422 -31.38 -4.31 15.20
CA PRO A 422 -32.77 -3.91 15.06
C PRO A 422 -33.58 -4.44 16.26
N PRO A 423 -34.58 -3.69 16.76
CA PRO A 423 -35.37 -4.10 17.90
C PRO A 423 -36.04 -5.45 17.61
N THR A 424 -35.72 -6.46 18.41
CA THR A 424 -36.34 -7.79 18.35
C THR A 424 -37.79 -7.72 18.77
N THR A 425 -38.68 -7.43 17.82
CA THR A 425 -40.11 -7.77 17.86
C THR A 425 -40.37 -8.97 16.96
N ALA A 426 -39.85 -10.13 17.34
CA ALA A 426 -40.37 -11.43 16.91
C ALA A 426 -39.82 -12.52 17.82
N THR A 427 -40.71 -13.33 18.37
CA THR A 427 -40.41 -14.64 18.93
C THR A 427 -39.72 -15.48 17.84
N ALA A 428 -38.39 -15.50 17.83
CA ALA A 428 -37.63 -16.31 16.89
C ALA A 428 -37.87 -17.78 17.23
N THR A 429 -38.48 -18.49 16.29
CA THR A 429 -38.46 -19.95 16.25
C THR A 429 -37.00 -20.40 16.13
N PRO A 430 -36.57 -21.47 16.83
CA PRO A 430 -35.19 -21.95 16.74
C PRO A 430 -34.90 -22.36 15.30
N SER A 431 -33.99 -21.63 14.65
CA SER A 431 -33.45 -21.99 13.34
C SER A 431 -32.73 -23.33 13.49
N THR A 432 -33.36 -24.39 12.99
CA THR A 432 -32.73 -25.70 12.84
C THR A 432 -31.81 -25.60 11.62
N SER A 433 -30.50 -25.53 11.84
CA SER A 433 -29.54 -25.60 10.74
C SER A 433 -29.73 -26.94 9.97
N PRO A 434 -29.72 -26.97 8.63
CA PRO A 434 -30.12 -28.16 7.86
C PRO A 434 -28.99 -29.19 7.66
N THR A 435 -27.87 -29.12 8.41
CA THR A 435 -26.77 -30.10 8.32
C THR A 435 -26.21 -30.36 9.72
N PRO A 436 -25.94 -31.62 10.14
CA PRO A 436 -25.35 -31.87 11.45
C PRO A 436 -23.94 -31.28 11.48
N CYS A 437 -23.75 -30.23 12.27
CA CYS A 437 -22.45 -29.65 12.57
C CYS A 437 -21.55 -30.74 13.18
N LYS A 438 -20.44 -31.07 12.50
CA LYS A 438 -19.49 -32.09 12.97
C LYS A 438 -18.45 -31.44 13.88
N THR A 439 -18.60 -31.62 15.19
CA THR A 439 -17.71 -31.05 16.21
C THR A 439 -16.61 -32.02 16.65
N VAL A 440 -16.10 -32.87 15.74
CA VAL A 440 -15.21 -33.99 16.05
C VAL A 440 -13.95 -33.54 16.80
N ILE A 441 -13.35 -32.43 16.37
CA ILE A 441 -12.18 -31.84 17.01
C ILE A 441 -12.42 -31.43 18.48
N CYS A 442 -13.64 -31.00 18.83
CA CYS A 442 -13.99 -30.62 20.19
C CYS A 442 -14.06 -31.84 21.15
N GLU A 443 -14.35 -33.03 20.61
CA GLU A 443 -14.41 -34.26 21.41
C GLU A 443 -13.02 -34.72 21.87
N ILE A 444 -11.93 -34.18 21.32
CA ILE A 444 -10.56 -34.44 21.80
C ILE A 444 -10.43 -34.03 23.28
N MET A 445 -11.08 -32.95 23.72
CA MET A 445 -11.07 -32.52 25.13
C MET A 445 -11.74 -33.53 26.08
N ASN A 446 -12.62 -34.39 25.58
CA ASN A 446 -13.22 -35.50 26.34
C ASN A 446 -12.43 -36.81 26.21
N SER A 447 -11.40 -36.85 25.36
CA SER A 447 -10.62 -38.05 25.12
C SER A 447 -9.65 -38.34 26.27
N LYS A 448 -9.05 -39.54 26.24
CA LYS A 448 -8.01 -39.95 27.21
C LYS A 448 -6.80 -39.02 27.26
N VAL A 449 -6.57 -38.21 26.21
CA VAL A 449 -5.48 -37.23 26.15
C VAL A 449 -5.56 -36.23 27.30
N PHE A 450 -6.78 -35.88 27.74
CA PHE A 450 -7.04 -34.89 28.78
C PHE A 450 -7.52 -35.48 30.11
N GLU A 451 -7.53 -36.81 30.27
CA GLU A 451 -8.08 -37.51 31.46
C GLU A 451 -7.45 -37.04 32.79
N GLU A 452 -6.13 -36.82 32.80
CA GLU A 452 -5.46 -36.28 34.00
C GLU A 452 -5.84 -34.83 34.27
N CYS A 453 -6.10 -34.03 33.23
CA CYS A 453 -6.49 -32.64 33.40
C CYS A 453 -7.92 -32.47 33.92
N HIS A 454 -8.85 -33.37 33.58
CA HIS A 454 -10.22 -33.35 34.11
C HIS A 454 -10.28 -33.36 35.64
N LYS A 455 -9.26 -33.91 36.30
CA LYS A 455 -9.13 -33.92 37.77
C LYS A 455 -8.81 -32.54 38.36
N ALA A 456 -8.28 -31.62 37.55
CA ALA A 456 -7.82 -30.31 37.97
C ALA A 456 -8.65 -29.15 37.37
N VAL A 457 -9.15 -29.30 36.13
CA VAL A 457 -9.89 -28.27 35.40
C VAL A 457 -11.02 -28.92 34.61
N SER A 458 -12.26 -28.44 34.78
CA SER A 458 -13.40 -28.94 33.99
C SER A 458 -13.27 -28.51 32.51
N PRO A 459 -13.53 -29.42 31.55
CA PRO A 459 -13.49 -29.10 30.13
C PRO A 459 -14.78 -28.45 29.60
N ASP A 460 -15.86 -28.39 30.39
CA ASP A 460 -17.22 -28.11 29.89
C ASP A 460 -17.34 -26.77 29.15
N ALA A 461 -16.81 -25.69 29.73
CA ALA A 461 -16.84 -24.36 29.12
C ALA A 461 -16.02 -24.31 27.82
N PHE A 462 -14.87 -24.99 27.78
CA PHE A 462 -13.99 -25.06 26.60
C PHE A 462 -14.62 -25.88 25.47
N ILE A 463 -15.29 -26.99 25.80
CA ILE A 463 -16.05 -27.80 24.83
C ILE A 463 -17.23 -27.00 24.29
N GLN A 464 -17.97 -26.30 25.15
CA GLN A 464 -19.09 -25.46 24.74
C GLN A 464 -18.62 -24.36 23.77
N ALA A 465 -17.53 -23.67 24.10
CA ALA A 465 -16.91 -22.67 23.24
C ALA A 465 -16.47 -23.27 21.89
N CYS A 466 -15.75 -24.39 21.91
CA CYS A 466 -15.30 -25.07 20.69
C CYS A 466 -16.46 -25.45 19.77
N ARG A 467 -17.53 -26.04 20.31
CA ARG A 467 -18.72 -26.41 19.53
C ARG A 467 -19.40 -25.19 18.94
N SER A 468 -19.48 -24.10 19.70
CA SER A 468 -20.02 -22.83 19.21
C SER A 468 -19.18 -22.30 18.04
N ASP A 469 -17.85 -22.29 18.19
CA ASP A 469 -16.95 -21.81 17.15
C ASP A 469 -17.09 -22.65 15.89
N VAL A 470 -16.96 -23.98 15.97
CA VAL A 470 -17.09 -24.88 14.80
C VAL A 470 -18.42 -24.70 14.05
N CYS A 471 -19.52 -24.43 14.75
CA CYS A 471 -20.85 -24.36 14.14
C CYS A 471 -21.26 -22.97 13.65
N TYR A 472 -20.75 -21.90 14.26
CA TYR A 472 -21.23 -20.54 14.01
C TYR A 472 -20.15 -19.58 13.48
N ASN A 473 -18.87 -19.84 13.76
CA ASN A 473 -17.75 -18.98 13.39
C ASN A 473 -16.81 -19.77 12.48
N ALA A 474 -16.41 -19.24 11.32
CA ALA A 474 -15.39 -19.90 10.48
C ALA A 474 -13.96 -19.85 11.09
N ASN A 475 -13.85 -19.62 12.41
CA ASN A 475 -12.60 -19.50 13.16
C ASN A 475 -12.08 -20.86 13.62
N SER A 476 -10.77 -20.94 13.84
CA SER A 476 -10.05 -22.13 14.28
C SER A 476 -10.49 -22.58 15.68
N SER A 477 -11.12 -23.75 15.75
CA SER A 477 -11.47 -24.52 16.96
C SER A 477 -10.27 -24.80 17.89
N CYS A 478 -9.04 -24.68 17.36
CA CYS A 478 -7.79 -24.90 18.07
C CYS A 478 -7.60 -23.95 19.26
N SER A 479 -8.20 -22.76 19.24
CA SER A 479 -8.09 -21.79 20.34
C SER A 479 -8.68 -22.32 21.65
N SER A 480 -9.80 -23.05 21.59
CA SER A 480 -10.43 -23.66 22.76
C SER A 480 -9.60 -24.84 23.31
N LEU A 481 -9.06 -25.67 22.42
CA LEU A 481 -8.14 -26.77 22.79
C LEU A 481 -6.85 -26.23 23.43
N GLU A 482 -6.27 -25.19 22.83
CA GLU A 482 -5.06 -24.55 23.33
C GLU A 482 -5.29 -23.87 24.68
N ALA A 483 -6.41 -23.17 24.87
CA ALA A 483 -6.76 -22.56 26.15
C ALA A 483 -6.90 -23.63 27.24
N TYR A 484 -7.61 -24.72 26.96
CA TYR A 484 -7.75 -25.81 27.91
C TYR A 484 -6.41 -26.48 28.25
N ALA A 485 -5.60 -26.80 27.25
CA ALA A 485 -4.26 -27.36 27.46
C ALA A 485 -3.35 -26.42 28.25
N SER A 486 -3.50 -25.10 28.09
CA SER A 486 -2.74 -24.10 28.84
C SER A 486 -3.13 -24.09 30.32
N GLU A 487 -4.41 -24.23 30.63
CA GLU A 487 -4.92 -24.38 32.00
C GLU A 487 -4.42 -25.67 32.66
N CYS A 488 -4.34 -26.76 31.91
CA CYS A 488 -3.71 -28.01 32.36
C CYS A 488 -2.21 -27.81 32.65
N ALA A 489 -1.48 -27.17 31.74
CA ALA A 489 -0.04 -26.90 31.90
C ALA A 489 0.26 -26.00 33.10
N ASN A 490 -0.64 -25.05 33.42
CA ASN A 490 -0.57 -24.23 34.64
C ASN A 490 -0.67 -25.05 35.93
N LYS A 491 -1.26 -26.25 35.88
CA LYS A 491 -1.30 -27.24 36.97
C LYS A 491 -0.13 -28.23 36.96
N GLY A 492 0.82 -28.05 36.05
CA GLY A 492 1.92 -28.99 35.83
C GLY A 492 1.52 -30.24 35.06
N ILE A 493 0.31 -30.26 34.46
CA ILE A 493 -0.18 -31.37 33.64
C ILE A 493 0.11 -31.03 32.18
N CYS A 494 1.24 -31.53 31.67
CA CYS A 494 1.62 -31.28 30.29
C CYS A 494 0.98 -32.29 29.33
N ILE A 495 0.41 -31.80 28.23
CA ILE A 495 -0.36 -32.60 27.28
C ILE A 495 0.07 -32.26 25.85
N ASP A 496 0.49 -33.27 25.09
CA ASP A 496 0.77 -33.18 23.65
C ASP A 496 -0.53 -33.25 22.83
N TRP A 497 -1.36 -32.21 22.97
CA TRP A 497 -2.72 -32.19 22.43
C TRP A 497 -2.74 -32.00 20.90
N ARG A 498 -1.79 -31.25 20.32
CA ARG A 498 -1.75 -30.97 18.87
C ARG A 498 -1.58 -32.24 18.04
N LYS A 499 -0.80 -33.21 18.53
CA LYS A 499 -0.62 -34.51 17.87
C LYS A 499 -1.92 -35.30 17.73
N SER A 500 -2.94 -34.99 18.55
CA SER A 500 -4.24 -35.65 18.52
C SER A 500 -5.26 -34.98 17.58
N THR A 501 -4.84 -33.94 16.83
CA THR A 501 -5.72 -33.13 15.95
C THR A 501 -5.59 -33.47 14.46
N ASP A 502 -4.90 -34.55 14.10
CA ASP A 502 -4.66 -34.97 12.70
C ASP A 502 -4.07 -33.85 11.81
N GLY A 503 -3.31 -32.93 12.40
CA GLY A 503 -2.66 -31.80 11.71
C GLY A 503 -3.49 -30.52 11.62
N GLU A 504 -4.77 -30.52 12.04
CA GLU A 504 -5.65 -29.34 11.96
C GLU A 504 -5.12 -28.16 12.81
N CYS A 505 -4.47 -28.46 13.93
CA CYS A 505 -3.92 -27.47 14.86
C CYS A 505 -2.39 -27.48 14.91
N GLU A 506 -1.69 -27.86 13.83
CA GLU A 506 -0.22 -27.88 13.82
C GLU A 506 0.36 -26.47 14.00
N HIS A 507 1.40 -26.35 14.84
CA HIS A 507 2.07 -25.08 15.10
C HIS A 507 3.40 -25.02 14.36
N THR A 508 3.58 -23.99 13.54
CA THR A 508 4.84 -23.78 12.80
C THR A 508 5.80 -22.94 13.63
N CYS A 509 6.99 -23.48 13.91
CA CYS A 509 8.06 -22.74 14.60
C CYS A 509 9.02 -22.08 13.60
N PRO A 510 9.81 -21.06 14.03
CA PRO A 510 10.89 -20.53 13.23
C PRO A 510 11.84 -21.63 12.73
N ALA A 511 12.44 -21.46 11.56
CA ALA A 511 13.13 -22.53 10.81
C ALA A 511 14.22 -23.30 11.59
N THR A 512 14.83 -22.70 12.61
CA THR A 512 15.88 -23.37 13.41
C THR A 512 15.36 -23.99 14.72
N LYS A 513 14.09 -23.78 15.06
CA LYS A 513 13.44 -24.26 16.28
C LYS A 513 12.44 -25.37 15.98
N VAL A 514 12.15 -26.18 16.97
CA VAL A 514 11.18 -27.27 16.93
C VAL A 514 10.07 -27.04 17.93
N TYR A 515 8.85 -27.42 17.56
CA TYR A 515 7.73 -27.41 18.48
C TYR A 515 7.94 -28.46 19.58
N MET A 516 7.72 -28.07 20.83
CA MET A 516 7.61 -29.02 21.95
C MET A 516 6.37 -28.69 22.79
N PRO A 517 5.54 -29.70 23.12
CA PRO A 517 4.39 -29.50 23.99
C PRO A 517 4.81 -29.22 25.44
N CYS A 518 5.99 -29.71 25.84
CA CYS A 518 6.51 -29.65 27.21
C CYS A 518 7.98 -29.20 27.20
N GLY A 519 8.22 -27.89 27.20
CA GLY A 519 9.55 -27.31 27.30
C GLY A 519 9.74 -26.45 28.56
N PRO A 520 10.98 -26.01 28.82
CA PRO A 520 11.29 -25.13 29.95
C PRO A 520 10.74 -23.71 29.75
N ALA A 521 10.36 -23.02 30.82
CA ALA A 521 9.90 -21.62 30.72
C ALA A 521 11.02 -20.64 30.28
N VAL A 522 12.29 -21.00 30.48
CA VAL A 522 13.46 -20.22 30.07
C VAL A 522 14.48 -21.17 29.43
N GLU A 523 14.84 -20.90 28.19
CA GLU A 523 15.90 -21.62 27.47
C GLU A 523 17.28 -21.03 27.77
N PRO A 524 18.33 -21.87 27.85
CA PRO A 524 19.70 -21.39 27.89
C PRO A 524 20.08 -20.74 26.56
N THR A 525 20.90 -19.69 26.63
CA THR A 525 21.48 -19.01 25.46
C THR A 525 22.99 -19.15 25.43
N CYS A 526 23.63 -18.65 24.38
CA CYS A 526 25.09 -18.52 24.35
C CYS A 526 25.67 -17.47 25.32
N ASN A 527 24.82 -16.65 25.94
CA ASN A 527 25.26 -15.66 26.91
C ASN A 527 25.31 -16.27 28.32
N THR A 528 26.52 -16.55 28.83
CA THR A 528 26.71 -17.14 30.16
C THR A 528 26.12 -16.28 31.29
N ARG A 529 26.25 -14.95 31.22
CA ARG A 529 25.70 -14.04 32.23
C ARG A 529 24.17 -14.05 32.24
N TYR A 530 23.55 -14.18 31.07
CA TYR A 530 22.11 -14.41 30.97
C TYR A 530 21.73 -15.72 31.66
N ASN A 531 22.45 -16.81 31.35
CA ASN A 531 22.16 -18.12 31.91
C ASN A 531 22.28 -18.13 33.44
N GLU A 532 23.35 -17.55 33.99
CA GLU A 532 23.53 -17.44 35.45
C GLU A 532 22.41 -16.65 36.12
N LYS A 533 21.91 -15.59 35.47
CA LYS A 533 20.87 -14.74 36.02
C LYS A 533 19.49 -15.40 36.02
N TYR A 534 19.17 -16.19 35.00
CA TYR A 534 17.79 -16.67 34.78
C TYR A 534 17.62 -18.20 34.92
N LEU A 535 18.68 -19.00 34.78
CA LEU A 535 18.60 -20.48 34.90
C LEU A 535 19.09 -21.05 36.24
N ASN A 536 19.91 -20.32 37.03
CA ASN A 536 20.51 -20.87 38.27
C ASN A 536 19.51 -21.27 39.38
N ASN A 537 18.22 -20.94 39.24
CA ASN A 537 17.15 -21.32 40.18
C ASN A 537 16.24 -22.45 39.66
N GLN A 538 16.64 -23.17 38.60
CA GLN A 538 15.78 -24.16 37.92
C GLN A 538 15.51 -25.45 38.70
N THR A 539 16.17 -25.72 39.82
CA THR A 539 15.83 -26.88 40.68
C THR A 539 14.44 -26.77 41.33
N GLN A 540 13.80 -25.59 41.31
CA GLN A 540 12.38 -25.42 41.68
C GLN A 540 11.41 -25.33 40.49
N MET A 541 11.89 -25.33 39.24
CA MET A 541 11.06 -25.17 38.03
C MET A 541 10.74 -26.47 37.28
N THR A 542 11.26 -27.63 37.70
CA THR A 542 11.11 -28.90 36.96
C THR A 542 9.66 -29.38 36.77
N ASN A 543 8.68 -28.78 37.46
CA ASN A 543 7.27 -29.16 37.37
C ASN A 543 6.38 -28.17 36.60
N LYS A 544 6.94 -27.07 36.05
CA LYS A 544 6.18 -26.09 35.25
C LYS A 544 6.69 -26.09 33.81
N THR A 545 6.31 -27.11 33.05
CA THR A 545 6.58 -27.17 31.60
C THR A 545 5.55 -26.36 30.83
N LYS A 546 6.00 -25.73 29.75
CA LYS A 546 5.17 -24.89 28.88
C LYS A 546 5.33 -25.31 27.42
N GLU A 547 4.24 -25.17 26.67
CA GLU A 547 4.24 -25.39 25.23
C GLU A 547 5.00 -24.25 24.53
N GLY A 548 5.75 -24.57 23.46
CA GLY A 548 6.58 -23.57 22.80
C GLY A 548 7.42 -24.06 21.63
N CYS A 549 8.23 -23.14 21.10
CA CYS A 549 9.24 -23.39 20.10
C CYS A 549 10.63 -23.32 20.74
N PHE A 550 11.35 -24.43 20.69
CA PHE A 550 12.61 -24.62 21.41
C PHE A 550 13.73 -25.04 20.47
N CYS A 551 14.97 -24.87 20.91
CA CYS A 551 16.10 -25.39 20.15
C CYS A 551 16.15 -26.93 20.16
N PRO A 552 16.38 -27.59 19.01
CA PRO A 552 16.49 -29.04 18.95
C PRO A 552 17.66 -29.56 19.79
N SER A 553 17.60 -30.85 20.17
CA SER A 553 18.62 -31.47 21.00
C SER A 553 20.04 -31.27 20.43
N LYS A 554 20.99 -30.95 21.32
CA LYS A 554 22.40 -30.61 20.99
C LYS A 554 22.63 -29.25 20.31
N THR A 555 21.63 -28.38 20.32
CA THR A 555 21.79 -26.97 19.93
C THR A 555 21.38 -26.06 21.08
N VAL A 556 21.84 -24.82 21.05
CA VAL A 556 21.57 -23.79 22.07
C VAL A 556 21.08 -22.54 21.37
N LEU A 557 20.16 -21.80 22.00
CA LEU A 557 19.66 -20.54 21.46
C LEU A 557 20.80 -19.52 21.41
N PHE A 558 21.04 -18.90 20.26
CA PHE A 558 22.14 -17.95 20.13
C PHE A 558 21.96 -16.74 21.06
N SER A 559 20.79 -16.11 21.01
CA SER A 559 20.43 -14.96 21.84
C SER A 559 18.91 -14.85 22.03
N THR A 560 18.46 -14.14 23.06
CA THR A 560 17.03 -13.93 23.36
C THR A 560 16.27 -13.10 22.32
N TYR A 561 16.97 -12.32 21.50
CA TYR A 561 16.39 -11.53 20.43
C TYR A 561 16.42 -12.23 19.06
N SER A 562 16.97 -13.45 18.99
CA SER A 562 17.14 -14.21 17.76
C SER A 562 16.41 -15.54 17.84
N ASP A 563 15.84 -16.01 16.73
CA ASP A 563 15.31 -17.37 16.61
C ASP A 563 16.31 -18.33 15.95
N THR A 564 17.60 -18.17 16.27
CA THR A 564 18.68 -19.00 15.70
C THR A 564 19.26 -19.92 16.75
N CYS A 565 19.16 -21.23 16.50
CA CYS A 565 19.81 -22.27 17.29
C CYS A 565 21.17 -22.62 16.69
N VAL A 566 22.21 -22.65 17.53
CA VAL A 566 23.59 -22.94 17.13
C VAL A 566 24.09 -24.20 17.81
N VAL A 567 24.92 -24.98 17.10
CA VAL A 567 25.55 -26.19 17.63
C VAL A 567 26.62 -25.90 18.68
N SER A 568 27.28 -24.74 18.55
CA SER A 568 28.29 -24.24 19.48
C SER A 568 28.24 -22.73 19.49
N CYS A 569 28.47 -22.14 20.66
CA CYS A 569 28.52 -20.70 20.82
C CYS A 569 29.85 -20.17 20.25
N GLY A 570 29.75 -19.39 19.18
CA GLY A 570 30.87 -18.72 18.53
C GLY A 570 30.77 -17.20 18.66
N CYS A 571 31.09 -16.49 17.59
CA CYS A 571 31.10 -15.03 17.56
C CYS A 571 29.75 -14.45 17.12
N THR A 572 29.51 -13.18 17.46
CA THR A 572 28.46 -12.36 16.84
C THR A 572 29.09 -11.52 15.73
N GLY A 573 28.63 -11.71 14.49
CA GLY A 573 29.05 -10.90 13.35
C GLY A 573 28.64 -9.43 13.49
N PRO A 574 29.23 -8.51 12.71
CA PRO A 574 28.86 -7.09 12.69
C PRO A 574 27.40 -6.83 12.33
N ASP A 575 26.78 -7.77 11.61
CA ASP A 575 25.37 -7.80 11.24
C ASP A 575 24.45 -8.29 12.37
N GLY A 576 25.01 -8.70 13.51
CA GLY A 576 24.28 -9.25 14.65
C GLY A 576 24.00 -10.75 14.55
N ASN A 577 24.41 -11.42 13.48
CA ASN A 577 24.14 -12.84 13.26
C ASN A 577 25.23 -13.74 13.87
N PRO A 578 24.89 -14.97 14.29
CA PRO A 578 25.88 -15.92 14.80
C PRO A 578 26.87 -16.35 13.72
N LYS A 579 28.15 -16.50 14.11
CA LYS A 579 29.23 -17.07 13.32
C LYS A 579 29.88 -18.20 14.11
N MET A 580 30.05 -19.36 13.49
CA MET A 580 30.70 -20.49 14.13
C MET A 580 32.20 -20.23 14.30
N PRO A 581 32.84 -20.86 15.29
CA PRO A 581 34.29 -20.82 15.42
C PRO A 581 34.96 -21.30 14.12
N GLY A 582 35.83 -20.47 13.54
CA GLY A 582 36.51 -20.73 12.27
C GLY A 582 35.81 -20.18 11.02
N ASP A 583 34.59 -19.65 11.14
CA ASP A 583 33.89 -19.05 10.00
C ASP A 583 34.61 -17.81 9.48
N THR A 584 34.75 -17.70 8.16
CA THR A 584 35.28 -16.53 7.46
C THR A 584 34.22 -15.90 6.56
N TRP A 585 34.03 -14.59 6.62
CA TRP A 585 33.06 -13.86 5.79
C TRP A 585 33.55 -12.45 5.46
N GLU A 586 32.94 -11.82 4.45
CA GLU A 586 33.21 -10.42 4.11
C GLU A 586 32.17 -9.49 4.75
N SER A 587 32.62 -8.39 5.35
CA SER A 587 31.75 -7.37 5.93
C SER A 587 32.41 -5.99 5.79
N GLY A 588 31.72 -5.04 5.16
CA GLY A 588 32.22 -3.66 5.03
C GLY A 588 33.61 -3.55 4.39
N CYS A 589 33.91 -4.36 3.37
CA CYS A 589 35.23 -4.45 2.73
C CYS A 589 36.38 -4.93 3.62
N GLN A 590 36.03 -5.70 4.64
CA GLN A 590 36.97 -6.43 5.47
C GLN A 590 36.66 -7.92 5.37
N GLN A 591 37.70 -8.74 5.33
CA GLN A 591 37.63 -10.17 5.52
C GLN A 591 37.67 -10.44 7.02
N CYS A 592 36.55 -10.89 7.57
CA CYS A 592 36.34 -11.19 8.97
C CYS A 592 36.41 -12.70 9.21
N THR A 593 37.00 -13.09 10.34
CA THR A 593 37.07 -14.48 10.81
C THR A 593 36.63 -14.54 12.26
N CYS A 594 35.81 -15.54 12.61
CA CYS A 594 35.55 -15.86 14.01
C CYS A 594 36.69 -16.73 14.53
N ASP A 595 37.54 -16.16 15.37
CA ASP A 595 38.71 -16.86 15.89
C ASP A 595 38.30 -18.07 16.75
N MET A 596 38.91 -19.23 16.50
CA MET A 596 38.51 -20.50 17.12
C MET A 596 38.80 -20.56 18.62
N ASP A 597 39.84 -19.86 19.08
CA ASP A 597 40.30 -19.94 20.47
C ASP A 597 39.69 -18.83 21.34
N SER A 598 39.67 -17.60 20.82
CA SER A 598 39.19 -16.43 21.56
C SER A 598 37.70 -16.16 21.40
N MET A 599 37.03 -16.73 20.39
CA MET A 599 35.63 -16.45 20.04
C MET A 599 35.37 -14.95 19.76
N ILE A 600 36.38 -14.25 19.24
CA ILE A 600 36.32 -12.84 18.86
C ILE A 600 36.39 -12.73 17.34
N VAL A 601 35.59 -11.81 16.77
CA VAL A 601 35.67 -11.48 15.36
C VAL A 601 36.94 -10.69 15.07
N GLN A 602 37.79 -11.21 14.18
CA GLN A 602 38.97 -10.53 13.67
C GLN A 602 38.75 -10.15 12.21
N CYS A 603 38.75 -8.85 11.91
CA CYS A 603 38.57 -8.36 10.55
C CYS A 603 39.84 -7.71 10.01
N GLN A 604 40.20 -8.02 8.78
CA GLN A 604 41.32 -7.42 8.05
C GLN A 604 40.81 -6.78 6.74
N PRO A 605 41.28 -5.59 6.34
CA PRO A 605 40.86 -4.97 5.08
C PRO A 605 41.16 -5.89 3.89
N ILE A 606 40.20 -6.01 2.96
CA ILE A 606 40.43 -6.76 1.72
C ILE A 606 41.54 -6.07 0.93
N THR A 607 42.58 -6.83 0.58
CA THR A 607 43.69 -6.32 -0.22
C THR A 607 43.34 -6.41 -1.70
N CYS A 608 43.11 -5.26 -2.33
CA CYS A 608 42.91 -5.20 -3.77
C CYS A 608 44.25 -5.41 -4.48
N THR A 609 44.32 -6.40 -5.37
CA THR A 609 45.46 -6.50 -6.29
C THR A 609 45.44 -5.25 -7.18
N THR A 610 46.56 -4.53 -7.29
CA THR A 610 46.64 -3.33 -8.15
C THR A 610 46.33 -3.73 -9.60
N PRO A 611 45.16 -3.37 -10.16
CA PRO A 611 44.80 -3.80 -11.50
C PRO A 611 45.69 -3.08 -12.50
N ALA A 612 46.22 -3.79 -13.50
CA ALA A 612 46.82 -3.15 -14.65
C ALA A 612 45.74 -2.31 -15.34
N ILE A 613 45.95 -1.00 -15.45
CA ILE A 613 45.01 -0.09 -16.12
C ILE A 613 45.03 -0.45 -17.61
N PRO A 614 43.90 -0.91 -18.19
CA PRO A 614 43.85 -1.23 -19.61
C PRO A 614 44.03 0.05 -20.44
N ILE A 615 44.74 -0.07 -21.55
CA ILE A 615 44.99 1.04 -22.47
C ILE A 615 43.83 1.09 -23.48
N CYS A 616 42.95 2.08 -23.37
CA CYS A 616 41.82 2.27 -24.29
C CYS A 616 42.23 3.08 -25.54
N ASN A 617 43.04 2.48 -26.42
CA ASN A 617 43.50 3.15 -27.65
C ASN A 617 42.55 2.99 -28.85
N GLU A 618 41.49 2.22 -28.70
CA GLU A 618 40.50 1.98 -29.77
C GLU A 618 39.57 3.19 -29.92
N THR A 619 39.31 3.60 -31.17
CA THR A 619 38.46 4.75 -31.48
C THR A 619 37.04 4.55 -30.93
N GLY A 620 36.53 5.57 -30.23
CA GLY A 620 35.22 5.52 -29.59
C GLY A 620 35.24 4.96 -28.17
N TYR A 621 36.33 4.39 -27.65
CA TYR A 621 36.38 3.86 -26.29
C TYR A 621 36.99 4.84 -25.29
N ARG A 622 36.49 4.84 -24.05
CA ARG A 622 37.05 5.60 -22.93
C ARG A 622 37.27 4.73 -21.70
N LEU A 623 38.24 5.10 -20.87
CA LEU A 623 38.50 4.44 -19.60
C LEU A 623 37.43 4.84 -18.58
N VAL A 624 36.71 3.85 -18.05
CA VAL A 624 35.74 4.02 -16.98
C VAL A 624 36.23 3.30 -15.75
N ASN A 625 36.15 3.98 -14.61
CA ASN A 625 36.43 3.36 -13.31
C ASN A 625 35.12 2.81 -12.73
N LYS A 626 35.07 1.49 -12.53
CA LYS A 626 33.94 0.78 -11.96
C LYS A 626 34.35 0.08 -10.68
N THR A 627 33.53 0.21 -9.65
CA THR A 627 33.70 -0.54 -8.40
C THR A 627 33.11 -1.94 -8.61
N GLU A 628 33.96 -2.98 -8.62
CA GLU A 628 33.54 -4.38 -8.55
C GLU A 628 33.80 -4.90 -7.12
N GLY A 629 32.73 -5.17 -6.38
CA GLY A 629 32.82 -5.51 -4.96
C GLY A 629 33.44 -4.37 -4.15
N CYS A 630 34.59 -4.64 -3.53
CA CYS A 630 35.34 -3.67 -2.72
C CYS A 630 36.54 -3.05 -3.44
N CYS A 631 36.78 -3.41 -4.70
CA CYS A 631 37.95 -2.97 -5.45
C CYS A 631 37.57 -2.13 -6.67
N GLN A 632 38.38 -1.10 -6.93
CA GLN A 632 38.28 -0.29 -8.14
C GLN A 632 38.85 -1.08 -9.31
N LYS A 633 38.10 -1.15 -10.41
CA LYS A 633 38.50 -1.83 -11.64
C LYS A 633 38.27 -0.90 -12.82
N TYR A 634 39.29 -0.76 -13.65
CA TYR A 634 39.22 0.06 -14.85
C TYR A 634 38.81 -0.78 -16.05
N THR A 635 37.82 -0.33 -16.82
CA THR A 635 37.34 -0.99 -18.03
C THR A 635 37.20 0.01 -19.17
N CYS A 636 37.47 -0.42 -20.41
CA CYS A 636 37.21 0.41 -21.59
C CYS A 636 35.75 0.25 -22.02
N GLU A 637 35.01 1.36 -22.08
CA GLU A 637 33.61 1.37 -22.52
C GLU A 637 33.45 2.20 -23.79
N CYS A 638 32.55 1.76 -24.66
CA CYS A 638 32.22 2.46 -25.90
C CYS A 638 31.39 3.71 -25.62
N ASP A 639 31.86 4.86 -26.13
CA ASP A 639 31.20 6.15 -26.13
C ASP A 639 31.07 6.64 -27.59
N ALA A 640 29.87 6.47 -28.15
CA ALA A 640 29.58 6.82 -29.55
C ALA A 640 29.80 8.31 -29.89
N LEU A 641 29.90 9.19 -28.89
CA LEU A 641 30.21 10.61 -29.10
C LEU A 641 31.69 10.85 -29.46
N LEU A 642 32.57 9.91 -29.13
CA LEU A 642 34.00 9.96 -29.47
C LEU A 642 34.28 9.40 -30.88
N CYS A 643 33.26 8.93 -31.59
CA CYS A 643 33.42 8.44 -32.96
C CYS A 643 33.60 9.59 -33.96
N PRO A 644 34.59 9.51 -34.87
CA PRO A 644 34.77 10.49 -35.94
C PRO A 644 33.53 10.54 -36.85
N LYS A 645 32.98 11.74 -37.10
CA LYS A 645 31.95 11.91 -38.13
C LYS A 645 32.61 11.84 -39.51
N VAL A 646 32.61 10.66 -40.12
CA VAL A 646 33.12 10.48 -41.48
C VAL A 646 32.01 10.81 -42.49
N MET A 647 32.20 11.83 -43.31
CA MET A 647 31.42 12.00 -44.55
C MET A 647 32.21 11.29 -45.65
N MET A 648 31.75 10.11 -46.08
CA MET A 648 32.39 9.38 -47.17
C MET A 648 31.64 9.67 -48.48
N ASP A 649 32.29 10.39 -49.41
CA ASP A 649 31.75 10.64 -50.75
C ASP A 649 32.13 9.47 -51.69
N CYS A 650 31.17 8.61 -51.99
CA CYS A 650 31.34 7.54 -52.99
C CYS A 650 31.33 8.13 -54.42
N GLN A 651 32.07 7.49 -55.33
CA GLN A 651 32.08 7.87 -56.75
C GLN A 651 30.67 7.71 -57.38
N PRO A 652 30.31 8.52 -58.40
CA PRO A 652 29.05 8.35 -59.12
C PRO A 652 28.86 6.91 -59.61
N GLY A 653 27.68 6.34 -59.37
CA GLY A 653 27.37 4.93 -59.58
C GLY A 653 27.61 4.05 -58.36
N TRP A 654 28.04 4.59 -57.21
CA TRP A 654 28.29 3.83 -55.97
C TRP A 654 27.60 4.51 -54.77
N GLU A 655 27.19 3.74 -53.76
CA GLU A 655 26.57 4.24 -52.53
C GLU A 655 27.26 3.71 -51.27
N ALA A 656 27.28 4.51 -50.20
CA ALA A 656 27.89 4.12 -48.93
C ALA A 656 26.91 3.29 -48.10
N ILE A 657 27.31 2.08 -47.72
CA ILE A 657 26.60 1.24 -46.77
C ILE A 657 27.43 1.04 -45.50
N ILE A 658 26.76 0.78 -44.38
CA ILE A 658 27.41 0.52 -43.09
C ILE A 658 27.81 -0.96 -43.05
N SER A 659 29.11 -1.21 -42.93
CA SER A 659 29.67 -2.53 -42.66
C SER A 659 29.73 -2.72 -41.15
N THR A 660 28.75 -3.38 -40.56
CA THR A 660 28.74 -3.69 -39.12
C THR A 660 29.71 -4.84 -38.83
N SER A 661 30.91 -4.52 -38.37
CA SER A 661 31.72 -5.49 -37.62
C SER A 661 31.27 -5.47 -36.15
N ILE A 662 30.99 -6.64 -35.58
CA ILE A 662 30.38 -6.81 -34.23
C ILE A 662 31.37 -6.41 -33.10
N SER A 663 32.62 -6.07 -33.43
CA SER A 663 33.70 -5.83 -32.47
C SER A 663 34.21 -4.38 -32.38
N SER A 664 33.70 -3.43 -33.17
CA SER A 664 34.17 -2.03 -33.13
C SER A 664 33.09 -1.04 -32.64
N CYS A 665 33.43 -0.16 -31.70
CA CYS A 665 32.53 0.88 -31.17
C CYS A 665 32.05 1.89 -32.23
N CYS A 666 32.89 2.22 -33.22
CA CYS A 666 32.54 3.13 -34.30
C CYS A 666 32.10 2.39 -35.57
N PRO A 667 31.10 2.91 -36.31
CA PRO A 667 30.62 2.30 -37.55
C PRO A 667 31.64 2.49 -38.70
N GLU A 668 31.92 1.41 -39.45
CA GLU A 668 32.69 1.46 -40.69
C GLU A 668 31.77 1.62 -41.91
N TYR A 669 32.17 2.45 -42.87
CA TYR A 669 31.43 2.70 -44.11
C TYR A 669 32.17 2.07 -45.29
N THR A 670 31.45 1.47 -46.24
CA THR A 670 32.01 0.90 -47.48
C THR A 670 31.15 1.28 -48.69
N CYS A 671 31.76 1.64 -49.83
CA CYS A 671 31.03 1.95 -51.05
C CYS A 671 30.68 0.68 -51.84
N VAL A 672 29.41 0.49 -52.21
CA VAL A 672 28.92 -0.60 -53.06
C VAL A 672 28.31 -0.07 -54.36
N PRO A 673 28.37 -0.83 -55.47
CA PRO A 673 27.93 -0.34 -56.78
C PRO A 673 26.40 -0.29 -56.88
N LYS A 674 25.87 0.77 -57.47
CA LYS A 674 24.46 0.97 -57.81
C LYS A 674 24.14 0.36 -59.18
N SER A 675 22.90 -0.08 -59.39
CA SER A 675 22.41 -0.64 -60.66
C SER A 675 22.08 0.44 -61.71
N VAL A 676 23.04 1.28 -62.07
CA VAL A 676 22.89 2.41 -63.01
C VAL A 676 24.00 2.41 -64.06
N CYS A 677 23.80 3.07 -65.19
CA CYS A 677 24.89 3.39 -66.13
C CYS A 677 25.52 4.72 -65.75
N VAL A 678 26.83 4.87 -65.92
CA VAL A 678 27.52 6.15 -65.70
C VAL A 678 28.14 6.62 -67.00
N TYR A 679 27.78 7.85 -67.42
CA TYR A 679 28.35 8.50 -68.59
C TYR A 679 28.59 9.98 -68.28
N ASN A 680 29.80 10.49 -68.54
CA ASN A 680 30.23 11.85 -68.18
C ASN A 680 29.92 12.24 -66.71
N ASN A 681 30.16 11.34 -65.75
CA ASN A 681 29.88 11.53 -64.31
C ASN A 681 28.40 11.76 -63.96
N ILE A 682 27.46 11.41 -64.85
CA ILE A 682 26.03 11.45 -64.59
C ILE A 682 25.51 10.02 -64.52
N GLU A 683 24.69 9.74 -63.50
CA GLU A 683 24.02 8.45 -63.30
C GLU A 683 22.74 8.40 -64.14
N TYR A 684 22.63 7.38 -65.00
CA TYR A 684 21.46 7.11 -65.83
C TYR A 684 20.80 5.82 -65.37
N GLN A 685 19.50 5.89 -65.09
CA GLN A 685 18.72 4.69 -64.75
C GLN A 685 18.50 3.78 -65.97
N PRO A 686 18.30 2.48 -65.78
CA PRO A 686 17.96 1.56 -66.87
C PRO A 686 16.78 2.09 -67.70
N GLY A 687 16.94 2.13 -69.02
CA GLY A 687 15.99 2.69 -69.97
C GLY A 687 16.17 4.18 -70.29
N ALA A 688 17.00 4.92 -69.54
CA ALA A 688 17.24 6.34 -69.81
C ALA A 688 18.14 6.55 -71.06
N GLU A 689 17.82 7.59 -71.84
CA GLU A 689 18.63 8.00 -73.00
C GLU A 689 19.94 8.65 -72.57
N VAL A 690 21.04 8.22 -73.16
CA VAL A 690 22.40 8.69 -72.85
C VAL A 690 22.95 9.48 -74.04
N PRO A 691 23.35 10.75 -73.87
CA PRO A 691 23.74 11.64 -74.96
C PRO A 691 25.14 11.30 -75.51
N LYS A 692 25.23 10.31 -76.38
CA LYS A 692 26.47 9.85 -77.01
C LYS A 692 26.34 9.91 -78.55
N GLY A 693 26.93 10.94 -79.16
CA GLY A 693 26.94 11.16 -80.62
C GLY A 693 25.72 11.91 -81.19
N THR A 694 25.80 12.37 -82.45
CA THR A 694 24.73 13.15 -83.13
C THR A 694 23.89 12.35 -84.15
N CYS A 695 24.28 11.11 -84.48
CA CYS A 695 23.54 10.21 -85.39
C CYS A 695 23.33 8.80 -84.80
N GLU A 696 23.49 8.66 -83.48
CA GLU A 696 23.29 7.43 -82.72
C GLU A 696 22.29 7.70 -81.59
N ASN A 697 21.34 6.79 -81.34
CA ASN A 697 20.47 6.81 -80.17
C ASN A 697 20.96 5.75 -79.17
N CYS A 698 21.38 6.19 -77.99
CA CYS A 698 21.97 5.34 -76.96
C CYS A 698 21.10 5.30 -75.70
N THR A 699 20.90 4.13 -75.11
CA THR A 699 20.13 3.94 -73.87
C THR A 699 20.91 3.14 -72.84
N CYS A 700 20.67 3.44 -71.56
CA CYS A 700 21.19 2.65 -70.46
C CYS A 700 20.47 1.31 -70.37
N SER A 701 21.22 0.21 -70.44
CA SER A 701 20.69 -1.14 -70.31
C SER A 701 20.45 -1.53 -68.85
N SER A 702 19.78 -2.65 -68.63
CA SER A 702 19.70 -3.33 -67.33
C SER A 702 20.78 -4.42 -67.15
N ILE A 703 21.67 -4.59 -68.13
CA ILE A 703 22.72 -5.61 -68.12
C ILE A 703 23.98 -5.03 -67.48
N MET A 704 24.45 -5.64 -66.40
CA MET A 704 25.67 -5.24 -65.70
C MET A 704 26.92 -5.66 -66.49
N ASP A 705 27.83 -4.71 -66.69
CA ASP A 705 29.15 -4.97 -67.25
C ASP A 705 30.03 -5.66 -66.19
N PRO A 706 30.57 -6.87 -66.45
CA PRO A 706 31.39 -7.60 -65.49
C PRO A 706 32.65 -6.87 -65.01
N SER A 707 33.17 -5.93 -65.83
CA SER A 707 34.40 -5.20 -65.60
C SER A 707 34.21 -3.92 -64.76
N THR A 708 33.13 -3.18 -64.99
CA THR A 708 32.83 -1.93 -64.27
C THR A 708 31.88 -2.12 -63.09
N LYS A 709 31.19 -3.27 -63.00
CA LYS A 709 30.14 -3.58 -62.01
C LYS A 709 28.93 -2.63 -62.07
N LEU A 710 28.80 -1.88 -63.16
CA LEU A 710 27.71 -0.94 -63.46
C LEU A 710 27.01 -1.37 -64.76
N ASN A 711 25.83 -0.82 -65.06
CA ASN A 711 25.08 -1.21 -66.25
C ASN A 711 25.70 -0.65 -67.55
N ASN A 712 25.57 -1.39 -68.66
CA ASN A 712 26.14 -1.02 -69.97
C ASN A 712 25.23 -0.10 -70.80
N ILE A 713 25.81 0.70 -71.70
CA ILE A 713 25.07 1.61 -72.60
C ILE A 713 25.03 1.02 -74.01
N VAL A 714 23.85 0.95 -74.63
CA VAL A 714 23.60 0.32 -75.95
C VAL A 714 23.14 1.37 -76.96
N CYS A 715 23.73 1.42 -78.17
CA CYS A 715 23.50 2.47 -79.19
C CYS A 715 23.01 1.92 -80.55
N THR A 716 22.19 2.69 -81.27
CA THR A 716 21.63 2.36 -82.61
C THR A 716 21.65 3.56 -83.59
N ASN A 717 21.81 3.35 -84.91
CA ASN A 717 21.95 4.43 -85.92
C ASN A 717 20.60 4.92 -86.51
N ILE A 718 20.50 6.21 -86.84
CA ILE A 718 19.27 6.88 -87.33
C ILE A 718 19.26 7.03 -88.88
N SER A 719 18.12 6.78 -89.55
CA SER A 719 17.90 6.94 -91.02
C SER A 719 16.88 8.05 -91.35
N CYS A 720 17.11 8.87 -92.39
CA CYS A 720 16.31 10.09 -92.71
C CYS A 720 15.31 9.94 -93.89
N ASP A 721 14.15 10.62 -93.82
CA ASP A 721 13.13 10.75 -94.89
C ASP A 721 13.22 12.14 -95.58
N THR A 722 13.09 12.17 -96.92
CA THR A 722 13.27 13.37 -97.77
C THR A 722 11.97 13.92 -98.38
N THR A 723 10.79 13.43 -97.97
CA THR A 723 9.49 13.78 -98.58
C THR A 723 8.79 14.92 -97.82
N CYS A 724 8.38 16.01 -98.48
CA CYS A 724 7.73 17.18 -97.82
C CYS A 724 6.25 17.33 -98.15
N SER A 725 5.48 17.83 -97.17
CA SER A 725 4.04 18.09 -97.24
C SER A 725 3.68 19.30 -98.12
N GLN A 726 2.46 19.31 -98.70
CA GLN A 726 1.95 20.42 -99.54
C GLN A 726 2.13 21.80 -98.88
N GLY A 727 2.71 22.74 -99.61
CA GLY A 727 3.09 24.08 -99.12
C GLY A 727 4.51 24.18 -98.56
N PHE A 728 5.30 23.10 -98.57
CA PHE A 728 6.68 23.03 -98.06
C PHE A 728 7.64 22.29 -99.03
N GLN A 729 8.93 22.65 -99.02
CA GLN A 729 10.00 22.03 -99.86
C GLN A 729 11.25 21.66 -99.05
N TYR A 730 11.93 20.55 -99.39
CA TYR A 730 13.08 20.00 -98.64
C TYR A 730 14.39 20.78 -98.85
N GLN A 731 15.12 21.05 -97.77
CA GLN A 731 16.44 21.70 -97.79
C GLN A 731 17.41 21.01 -96.81
N ALA A 732 18.60 20.61 -97.29
CA ALA A 732 19.64 19.99 -96.45
C ALA A 732 20.41 21.03 -95.59
N ILE A 733 20.72 20.70 -94.33
CA ILE A 733 21.40 21.61 -93.38
C ILE A 733 22.78 21.03 -92.98
N PRO A 734 23.89 21.79 -93.09
CA PRO A 734 25.22 21.33 -92.69
C PRO A 734 25.35 21.13 -91.16
N GLY A 735 25.85 19.97 -90.71
CA GLY A 735 26.13 19.67 -89.31
C GLY A 735 25.00 18.97 -88.52
N GLN A 736 23.87 18.65 -89.16
CA GLN A 736 22.78 17.85 -88.60
C GLN A 736 22.57 16.56 -89.41
N CYS A 737 22.08 15.49 -88.76
CA CYS A 737 21.96 14.17 -89.39
C CYS A 737 20.96 14.13 -90.57
N CYS A 738 19.89 14.94 -90.54
CA CYS A 738 18.87 15.04 -91.60
C CYS A 738 18.56 16.51 -91.97
N GLY A 739 18.20 16.78 -93.23
CA GLY A 739 17.70 18.10 -93.70
C GLY A 739 16.24 18.39 -93.29
N LYS A 740 15.74 19.60 -93.59
CA LYS A 740 14.42 20.10 -93.14
C LYS A 740 13.57 20.68 -94.27
N CYS A 741 12.26 20.46 -94.23
CA CYS A 741 11.28 21.07 -95.14
C CYS A 741 10.94 22.53 -94.73
N VAL A 742 10.98 23.48 -95.66
CA VAL A 742 10.74 24.92 -95.46
C VAL A 742 9.46 25.38 -96.19
N GLN A 743 8.67 26.24 -95.56
CA GLN A 743 7.32 26.66 -96.01
C GLN A 743 7.36 27.76 -97.08
N THR A 744 6.48 27.68 -98.09
CA THR A 744 6.41 28.68 -99.19
C THR A 744 5.02 29.29 -99.44
N SER A 745 3.95 28.83 -98.76
CA SER A 745 2.58 29.36 -98.91
C SER A 745 1.72 29.10 -97.66
N CYS A 746 0.63 29.86 -97.45
CA CYS A 746 -0.32 29.61 -96.38
C CYS A 746 -1.26 28.46 -96.74
N VAL A 747 -1.46 27.50 -95.83
CA VAL A 747 -2.43 26.41 -96.00
C VAL A 747 -3.43 26.47 -94.84
N VAL A 748 -4.69 26.75 -95.15
CA VAL A 748 -5.80 26.75 -94.18
C VAL A 748 -6.52 25.41 -94.29
N THR A 749 -6.66 24.72 -93.16
CA THR A 749 -7.38 23.44 -93.11
C THR A 749 -8.76 23.67 -92.51
N MET A 750 -9.80 23.24 -93.23
CA MET A 750 -11.18 23.38 -92.80
C MET A 750 -11.61 22.30 -91.81
N PRO A 751 -12.72 22.51 -91.07
CA PRO A 751 -13.24 21.51 -90.14
C PRO A 751 -13.58 20.16 -90.79
N ASP A 752 -13.94 20.17 -92.08
CA ASP A 752 -14.20 18.96 -92.89
C ASP A 752 -12.91 18.29 -93.41
N LYS A 753 -11.74 18.79 -93.00
CA LYS A 753 -10.38 18.35 -93.36
C LYS A 753 -9.96 18.64 -94.80
N THR A 754 -10.74 19.41 -95.55
CA THR A 754 -10.24 19.95 -96.82
C THR A 754 -9.18 21.03 -96.56
N LYS A 755 -8.12 21.03 -97.37
CA LYS A 755 -6.99 21.97 -97.23
C LYS A 755 -7.02 22.97 -98.37
N GLN A 756 -7.19 24.24 -98.05
CA GLN A 756 -7.16 25.33 -99.00
C GLN A 756 -5.82 26.07 -98.92
N THR A 757 -5.14 26.20 -100.04
CA THR A 757 -3.91 27.01 -100.12
C THR A 757 -4.29 28.44 -100.51
N ILE A 758 -3.78 29.42 -99.75
CA ILE A 758 -3.99 30.85 -100.00
C ILE A 758 -2.63 31.45 -100.33
N GLN A 759 -2.55 32.18 -101.44
CA GLN A 759 -1.33 32.88 -101.84
C GLN A 759 -1.18 34.18 -101.05
N VAL A 760 0.06 34.66 -100.93
CA VAL A 760 0.38 35.84 -100.10
C VAL A 760 -0.40 37.08 -100.57
N ASN A 761 -1.04 37.78 -99.62
CA ASN A 761 -1.90 38.98 -99.75
C ASN A 761 -3.33 38.78 -100.32
N GLU A 762 -3.84 37.54 -100.39
CA GLU A 762 -5.22 37.25 -100.83
C GLU A 762 -6.16 36.97 -99.65
N THR A 763 -7.44 37.39 -99.73
CA THR A 763 -8.47 37.17 -98.67
C THR A 763 -9.61 36.27 -99.14
N TRP A 764 -10.02 35.33 -98.30
CA TRP A 764 -11.02 34.30 -98.63
C TRP A 764 -11.96 33.99 -97.43
N SER A 765 -13.27 33.81 -97.68
CA SER A 765 -14.28 33.50 -96.66
C SER A 765 -15.03 32.19 -96.93
N PRO A 766 -15.36 31.38 -95.90
CA PRO A 766 -16.07 30.12 -96.07
C PRO A 766 -17.55 30.33 -96.45
N PRO A 767 -18.15 29.51 -97.34
CA PRO A 767 -19.55 29.67 -97.75
C PRO A 767 -20.60 29.50 -96.62
N GLY A 768 -20.26 28.84 -95.51
CA GLY A 768 -21.16 28.47 -94.41
C GLY A 768 -21.03 29.27 -93.11
N ASP A 769 -20.00 30.10 -92.96
CA ASP A 769 -19.77 30.94 -91.77
C ASP A 769 -19.42 32.36 -92.21
N LYS A 770 -20.41 33.26 -92.07
CA LYS A 770 -20.30 34.65 -92.54
C LYS A 770 -19.56 35.56 -91.56
N CYS A 771 -19.17 35.05 -90.39
CA CYS A 771 -18.49 35.83 -89.36
C CYS A 771 -16.96 35.74 -89.45
N VAL A 772 -16.42 34.94 -90.37
CA VAL A 772 -14.98 34.62 -90.48
C VAL A 772 -14.44 34.91 -91.88
N LYS A 773 -13.25 35.52 -91.95
CA LYS A 773 -12.47 35.72 -93.19
C LYS A 773 -10.97 35.47 -92.94
N TYR A 774 -10.26 34.90 -93.90
CA TYR A 774 -8.83 34.56 -93.80
C TYR A 774 -8.00 35.33 -94.83
N THR A 775 -6.87 35.92 -94.43
CA THR A 775 -5.91 36.61 -95.30
C THR A 775 -4.50 36.04 -95.12
N CYS A 776 -3.76 35.70 -96.17
CA CYS A 776 -2.38 35.18 -96.03
C CYS A 776 -1.35 36.32 -95.96
N GLU A 777 -0.63 36.45 -94.84
CA GLU A 777 0.36 37.51 -94.62
C GLU A 777 1.77 36.92 -94.34
N GLU A 778 2.82 37.60 -94.79
CA GLU A 778 4.22 37.23 -94.54
C GLU A 778 4.75 37.98 -93.33
N THR A 779 5.04 37.26 -92.24
CA THR A 779 5.61 37.85 -91.03
C THR A 779 6.84 37.06 -90.59
N GLY A 780 8.00 37.72 -90.55
CA GLY A 780 9.23 37.12 -90.00
C GLY A 780 9.76 35.89 -90.74
N GLY A 781 9.50 35.77 -92.05
CA GLY A 781 9.95 34.62 -92.86
C GLY A 781 9.05 33.38 -92.78
N GLN A 782 7.85 33.51 -92.20
CA GLN A 782 6.78 32.49 -92.26
C GLN A 782 5.52 33.07 -92.92
N TYR A 783 4.85 32.25 -93.73
CA TYR A 783 3.61 32.60 -94.41
C TYR A 783 2.42 32.12 -93.56
N ILE A 784 1.72 33.06 -92.91
CA ILE A 784 0.70 32.77 -91.90
C ILE A 784 -0.67 33.24 -92.41
N PRO A 785 -1.69 32.36 -92.46
CA PRO A 785 -3.07 32.79 -92.70
C PRO A 785 -3.62 33.47 -91.44
N VAL A 786 -3.89 34.76 -91.54
CA VAL A 786 -4.51 35.59 -90.50
C VAL A 786 -6.03 35.46 -90.62
N GLU A 787 -6.65 34.83 -89.62
CA GLU A 787 -8.10 34.74 -89.47
C GLU A 787 -8.63 36.00 -88.78
N VAL A 788 -9.55 36.71 -89.44
CA VAL A 788 -10.32 37.80 -88.83
C VAL A 788 -11.73 37.29 -88.56
N LYS A 789 -11.98 36.97 -87.29
CA LYS A 789 -13.25 36.47 -86.78
C LYS A 789 -14.00 37.58 -86.04
N THR A 790 -15.24 37.81 -86.44
CA THR A 790 -16.14 38.73 -85.72
C THR A 790 -16.60 38.03 -84.44
N VAL A 791 -16.25 38.56 -83.28
CA VAL A 791 -16.50 37.92 -81.97
C VAL A 791 -17.84 38.37 -81.41
N CYS A 792 -18.75 37.43 -81.20
CA CYS A 792 -20.02 37.64 -80.50
C CYS A 792 -19.85 37.52 -78.98
N PRO A 793 -20.64 38.23 -78.16
CA PRO A 793 -20.76 37.96 -76.72
C PRO A 793 -21.22 36.51 -76.46
N ALA A 794 -20.75 35.92 -75.36
CA ALA A 794 -21.05 34.52 -75.00
C ALA A 794 -22.57 34.30 -74.82
N PHE A 795 -23.09 33.24 -75.44
CA PHE A 795 -24.51 32.88 -75.45
C PHE A 795 -24.65 31.39 -75.12
N SER A 796 -25.22 31.08 -73.95
CA SER A 796 -25.37 29.70 -73.46
C SER A 796 -26.85 29.37 -73.19
N PRO A 797 -27.52 28.59 -74.05
CA PRO A 797 -28.96 28.32 -73.98
C PRO A 797 -29.46 27.75 -72.64
N GLU A 798 -28.57 27.14 -71.86
CA GLU A 798 -28.89 26.40 -70.63
C GLU A 798 -28.85 27.29 -69.38
N ASN A 799 -28.13 28.41 -69.45
CA ASN A 799 -28.15 29.43 -68.42
C ASN A 799 -29.28 30.46 -68.68
N CYS A 800 -29.77 30.54 -69.91
CA CYS A 800 -30.86 31.42 -70.31
C CYS A 800 -32.18 31.09 -69.61
N VAL A 801 -32.94 32.11 -69.21
CA VAL A 801 -34.39 31.93 -68.94
C VAL A 801 -35.10 31.59 -70.27
N PRO A 802 -35.75 30.43 -70.42
CA PRO A 802 -36.33 29.99 -71.69
C PRO A 802 -37.34 31.01 -72.27
N GLY A 803 -37.18 31.39 -73.54
CA GLY A 803 -38.07 32.32 -74.24
C GLY A 803 -37.61 33.77 -74.36
N THR A 804 -36.35 34.08 -74.02
CA THR A 804 -35.81 35.46 -74.01
C THR A 804 -34.76 35.74 -75.10
N GLU A 805 -34.62 34.86 -76.10
CA GLU A 805 -33.53 34.91 -77.08
C GLU A 805 -33.79 35.82 -78.30
N LYS A 806 -32.78 36.59 -78.73
CA LYS A 806 -32.82 37.43 -79.97
C LYS A 806 -31.52 37.32 -80.79
N THR A 807 -31.60 37.54 -82.11
CA THR A 807 -30.46 37.48 -83.07
C THR A 807 -30.27 38.81 -83.80
N ASP A 808 -29.03 39.19 -84.12
CA ASP A 808 -28.67 40.47 -84.75
C ASP A 808 -28.90 40.54 -86.29
N ALA A 809 -28.78 41.75 -86.86
CA ALA A 809 -29.19 42.07 -88.24
C ALA A 809 -28.25 41.50 -89.35
N ASN A 810 -27.00 41.14 -89.03
CA ASN A 810 -26.08 40.53 -89.98
C ASN A 810 -26.11 38.99 -89.90
N GLY A 811 -26.98 38.43 -89.05
CA GLY A 811 -27.18 37.00 -88.88
C GLY A 811 -26.02 36.28 -88.17
N CYS A 812 -25.21 37.01 -87.39
CA CYS A 812 -23.98 36.49 -86.78
C CYS A 812 -24.16 36.15 -85.28
N CYS A 813 -24.79 36.99 -84.45
CA CYS A 813 -24.78 36.84 -82.97
C CYS A 813 -26.17 36.71 -82.29
N LYS A 814 -26.27 35.92 -81.20
CA LYS A 814 -27.48 35.68 -80.35
C LYS A 814 -27.28 36.08 -78.87
N THR A 815 -28.34 36.46 -78.13
CA THR A 815 -28.27 36.90 -76.69
C THR A 815 -29.45 36.42 -75.80
N CYS A 816 -29.26 36.23 -74.47
CA CYS A 816 -30.28 35.90 -73.43
C CYS A 816 -29.85 36.30 -71.98
N THR A 817 -30.60 35.92 -70.91
CA THR A 817 -30.34 36.29 -69.48
C THR A 817 -29.99 35.07 -68.56
N GLU A 818 -28.89 35.09 -67.75
CA GLU A 818 -28.25 33.91 -67.04
C GLU A 818 -28.42 33.75 -65.46
N ARG A 819 -28.11 32.58 -64.83
CA ARG A 819 -28.19 32.22 -63.34
C ARG A 819 -26.86 31.68 -62.70
N SER A 820 -26.55 31.86 -61.38
CA SER A 820 -25.27 31.43 -60.69
C SER A 820 -25.36 30.99 -59.17
N ASN A 821 -24.48 30.10 -58.65
CA ASN A 821 -24.36 29.66 -57.22
C ASN A 821 -22.88 29.54 -56.71
N VAL A 822 -22.47 30.27 -55.64
CA VAL A 822 -21.11 30.32 -55.02
C VAL A 822 -21.22 30.63 -53.50
N CYS A 823 -20.46 29.98 -52.59
CA CYS A 823 -20.42 30.24 -51.11
C CYS A 823 -18.99 30.60 -50.64
N GLU A 824 -18.81 31.80 -50.10
CA GLU A 824 -17.50 32.41 -49.82
C GLU A 824 -17.47 33.13 -48.46
N MET A 825 -16.27 33.24 -47.87
CA MET A 825 -16.03 34.00 -46.64
C MET A 825 -15.91 35.50 -46.93
N LYS A 826 -16.51 36.31 -46.08
CA LYS A 826 -16.41 37.77 -46.09
C LYS A 826 -15.84 38.26 -44.77
N TYR A 827 -14.76 39.01 -44.85
CA TYR A 827 -14.14 39.70 -43.73
C TYR A 827 -14.71 41.12 -43.62
N THR A 828 -14.97 41.58 -42.40
CA THR A 828 -15.43 42.94 -42.09
C THR A 828 -14.74 43.42 -40.82
N THR A 829 -14.07 44.57 -40.87
CA THR A 829 -13.41 45.17 -39.70
C THR A 829 -14.35 46.13 -38.97
N THR A 830 -14.56 45.96 -37.67
CA THR A 830 -15.41 46.84 -36.85
C THR A 830 -14.86 46.99 -35.42
N SER A 831 -15.21 48.07 -34.73
CA SER A 831 -14.88 48.25 -33.31
C SER A 831 -15.95 47.60 -32.43
N ILE A 832 -15.55 46.72 -31.51
CA ILE A 832 -16.48 46.07 -30.59
C ILE A 832 -16.78 47.03 -29.45
N VAL A 833 -18.07 47.34 -29.24
CA VAL A 833 -18.55 48.23 -28.17
C VAL A 833 -19.52 47.49 -27.27
N ILE A 834 -19.19 47.36 -25.99
CA ILE A 834 -20.02 46.65 -25.01
C ILE A 834 -20.12 47.53 -23.76
N SER A 835 -21.35 47.84 -23.35
CA SER A 835 -21.65 48.64 -22.16
C SER A 835 -20.91 49.99 -22.10
N GLY A 836 -20.66 50.62 -23.25
CA GLY A 836 -19.99 51.92 -23.36
C GLY A 836 -18.46 51.88 -23.45
N CYS A 837 -17.85 50.69 -23.37
CA CYS A 837 -16.42 50.48 -23.57
C CYS A 837 -16.15 49.97 -24.98
N ALA A 838 -15.12 50.48 -25.65
CA ALA A 838 -14.82 50.18 -27.06
C ALA A 838 -13.40 49.68 -27.26
N THR A 839 -13.16 48.85 -28.28
CA THR A 839 -11.79 48.52 -28.70
C THR A 839 -11.07 49.78 -29.20
N ALA A 840 -9.80 49.95 -28.83
CA ALA A 840 -9.01 51.10 -29.26
C ALA A 840 -8.74 51.11 -30.77
N GLU A 841 -8.66 49.92 -31.39
CA GLU A 841 -8.54 49.74 -32.84
C GLU A 841 -9.66 48.82 -33.37
N PRO A 842 -10.10 48.95 -34.63
CA PRO A 842 -11.08 48.05 -35.25
C PRO A 842 -10.54 46.63 -35.35
N VAL A 843 -11.38 45.64 -35.05
CA VAL A 843 -11.03 44.21 -35.11
C VAL A 843 -11.74 43.52 -36.26
N GLU A 844 -11.09 42.55 -36.88
CA GLU A 844 -11.60 41.83 -38.06
C GLU A 844 -12.56 40.70 -37.66
N ILE A 845 -13.78 40.74 -38.21
CA ILE A 845 -14.83 39.75 -37.99
C ILE A 845 -15.21 39.12 -39.34
N ASN A 846 -15.19 37.79 -39.37
CA ASN A 846 -15.45 37.01 -40.57
C ASN A 846 -16.85 36.40 -40.55
N SER A 847 -17.50 36.33 -41.72
CA SER A 847 -18.83 35.77 -41.92
C SER A 847 -18.92 34.97 -43.23
N CYS A 848 -19.84 34.02 -43.32
CA CYS A 848 -20.04 33.19 -44.52
C CYS A 848 -21.22 33.70 -45.32
N SER A 849 -21.04 33.87 -46.64
CA SER A 849 -22.13 34.31 -47.52
C SER A 849 -22.06 33.66 -48.90
N GLY A 850 -23.21 33.24 -49.40
CA GLY A 850 -23.38 32.80 -50.76
C GLY A 850 -24.42 31.71 -50.91
N ASN A 851 -24.51 31.12 -52.09
CA ASN A 851 -25.54 30.15 -52.45
C ASN A 851 -24.96 28.75 -52.58
N CYS A 852 -25.45 27.82 -51.77
CA CYS A 852 -25.06 26.42 -51.77
C CYS A 852 -26.08 25.57 -52.53
N GLY A 853 -25.61 24.51 -53.19
CA GLY A 853 -26.44 23.71 -54.09
C GLY A 853 -27.53 22.94 -53.34
N THR A 854 -28.79 23.22 -53.66
CA THR A 854 -29.92 22.38 -53.25
C THR A 854 -30.45 21.65 -54.49
N SER A 855 -30.73 20.36 -54.34
CA SER A 855 -31.26 19.54 -55.42
C SER A 855 -32.24 18.49 -54.90
N SER A 856 -33.11 18.01 -55.76
CA SER A 856 -34.06 16.94 -55.43
C SER A 856 -34.19 16.02 -56.62
N MET A 857 -33.93 14.74 -56.43
CA MET A 857 -33.80 13.78 -57.53
C MET A 857 -34.49 12.47 -57.16
N TYR A 858 -35.29 11.93 -58.10
CA TYR A 858 -36.00 10.68 -57.91
C TYR A 858 -35.05 9.48 -57.98
N SER A 859 -35.04 8.62 -56.95
CA SER A 859 -34.31 7.36 -56.97
C SER A 859 -35.25 6.23 -57.38
N ALA A 860 -35.01 5.62 -58.53
CA ALA A 860 -35.81 4.51 -59.03
C ALA A 860 -35.66 3.25 -58.15
N GLU A 861 -34.51 3.03 -57.51
CA GLU A 861 -34.25 1.91 -56.59
C GLU A 861 -34.96 2.07 -55.25
N ALA A 862 -35.05 3.30 -54.73
CA ALA A 862 -35.75 3.59 -53.48
C ALA A 862 -37.23 3.99 -53.70
N ASN A 863 -37.65 4.14 -54.96
CA ASN A 863 -38.96 4.65 -55.39
C ASN A 863 -39.43 5.90 -54.61
N THR A 864 -38.50 6.79 -54.29
CA THR A 864 -38.76 8.00 -53.51
C THR A 864 -37.92 9.17 -54.00
N MET A 865 -38.37 10.39 -53.73
CA MET A 865 -37.62 11.61 -53.99
C MET A 865 -36.54 11.77 -52.93
N MET A 866 -35.27 11.79 -53.34
CA MET A 866 -34.17 12.14 -52.46
C MET A 866 -33.95 13.65 -52.53
N HIS A 867 -33.95 14.31 -51.37
CA HIS A 867 -33.70 15.74 -51.25
C HIS A 867 -32.29 15.95 -50.70
N TYR A 868 -31.52 16.82 -51.34
CA TYR A 868 -30.20 17.24 -50.92
C TYR A 868 -30.23 18.76 -50.71
N CYS A 869 -30.25 19.20 -49.46
CA CYS A 869 -30.14 20.61 -49.10
C CYS A 869 -28.75 20.88 -48.57
N SER A 870 -28.13 21.96 -49.02
CA SER A 870 -26.91 22.47 -48.39
C SER A 870 -27.02 23.97 -48.19
N CYS A 871 -26.64 24.45 -47.01
CA CYS A 871 -26.60 25.87 -46.65
C CYS A 871 -25.16 26.34 -46.54
N CYS A 872 -24.91 27.60 -46.89
CA CYS A 872 -23.61 28.25 -46.70
C CYS A 872 -23.48 28.67 -45.23
N GLN A 873 -22.58 28.02 -44.48
CA GLN A 873 -22.37 28.31 -43.06
C GLN A 873 -20.90 28.17 -42.66
N GLU A 874 -20.57 28.59 -41.45
CA GLU A 874 -19.23 28.46 -40.88
C GLU A 874 -18.86 26.98 -40.72
N ALA A 875 -17.72 26.60 -41.29
CA ALA A 875 -17.20 25.23 -41.19
C ALA A 875 -16.29 25.06 -39.97
N THR A 876 -15.58 26.12 -39.56
CA THR A 876 -14.73 26.15 -38.36
C THR A 876 -14.74 27.53 -37.70
N THR A 877 -14.76 27.57 -36.36
CA THR A 877 -14.71 28.82 -35.56
C THR A 877 -13.67 28.75 -34.44
N SER A 878 -13.17 29.90 -34.02
CA SER A 878 -12.22 30.09 -32.91
C SER A 878 -12.71 31.20 -31.96
N GLN A 879 -12.23 31.23 -30.71
CA GLN A 879 -12.58 32.28 -29.74
C GLN A 879 -11.39 33.24 -29.58
N LYS A 880 -11.60 34.53 -29.90
CA LYS A 880 -10.56 35.58 -29.80
C LYS A 880 -10.90 36.58 -28.69
N GLU A 881 -9.91 36.94 -27.87
CA GLU A 881 -10.05 37.89 -26.77
C GLU A 881 -9.47 39.27 -27.14
N VAL A 882 -10.19 40.34 -26.80
CA VAL A 882 -9.81 41.73 -27.05
C VAL A 882 -9.99 42.58 -25.79
N GLU A 883 -9.22 43.65 -25.68
CA GLU A 883 -9.25 44.58 -24.56
C GLU A 883 -10.05 45.84 -24.92
N LEU A 884 -11.14 46.09 -24.19
CA LEU A 884 -12.02 47.24 -24.34
C LEU A 884 -11.54 48.37 -23.42
N MET A 885 -11.47 49.60 -23.93
CA MET A 885 -11.21 50.80 -23.13
C MET A 885 -12.53 51.50 -22.80
N CYS A 886 -12.75 51.70 -21.51
CA CYS A 886 -13.93 52.38 -20.99
C CYS A 886 -13.65 53.90 -20.83
N PRO A 887 -14.70 54.76 -20.84
CA PRO A 887 -14.54 56.21 -20.72
C PRO A 887 -13.88 56.67 -19.40
N ASP A 888 -13.93 55.84 -18.37
CA ASP A 888 -13.30 56.06 -17.06
C ASP A 888 -11.80 55.68 -17.03
N GLY A 889 -11.24 55.23 -18.15
CA GLY A 889 -9.85 54.81 -18.29
C GLY A 889 -9.58 53.38 -17.85
N SER A 890 -10.59 52.63 -17.38
CA SER A 890 -10.47 51.21 -17.07
C SER A 890 -10.43 50.36 -18.34
N LYS A 891 -9.82 49.17 -18.23
CA LYS A 891 -9.67 48.23 -19.35
C LYS A 891 -10.33 46.90 -19.01
N VAL A 892 -11.20 46.41 -19.88
CA VAL A 892 -12.01 45.19 -19.68
C VAL A 892 -11.77 44.22 -20.82
N LYS A 893 -11.45 42.96 -20.51
CA LYS A 893 -11.25 41.90 -21.49
C LYS A 893 -12.58 41.29 -21.94
N HIS A 894 -12.76 41.09 -23.24
CA HIS A 894 -13.95 40.49 -23.83
C HIS A 894 -13.59 39.50 -24.94
N SER A 895 -14.23 38.33 -24.95
CA SER A 895 -14.00 37.29 -25.96
C SER A 895 -15.16 37.21 -26.97
N TYR A 896 -14.87 37.11 -28.27
CA TYR A 896 -15.84 36.91 -29.33
C TYR A 896 -15.49 35.71 -30.23
N ILE A 897 -16.47 35.20 -30.97
CA ILE A 897 -16.32 34.07 -31.90
C ILE A 897 -15.84 34.59 -33.26
N HIS A 898 -14.79 34.00 -33.81
CA HIS A 898 -14.18 34.33 -35.09
C HIS A 898 -14.31 33.15 -36.05
N VAL A 899 -14.78 33.39 -37.29
CA VAL A 899 -14.96 32.35 -38.31
C VAL A 899 -13.67 32.12 -39.08
N GLU A 900 -13.19 30.88 -39.11
CA GLU A 900 -11.93 30.47 -39.73
C GLU A 900 -12.12 29.91 -41.15
N SER A 901 -13.29 29.35 -41.48
CA SER A 901 -13.61 28.87 -42.83
C SER A 901 -15.13 28.79 -43.09
N CYS A 902 -15.54 28.87 -44.36
CA CYS A 902 -16.93 28.79 -44.82
C CYS A 902 -17.13 27.64 -45.78
N GLY A 903 -18.24 26.91 -45.65
CA GLY A 903 -18.54 25.77 -46.50
C GLY A 903 -20.04 25.54 -46.69
N CYS A 904 -20.37 24.77 -47.73
CA CYS A 904 -21.72 24.28 -47.93
C CYS A 904 -21.94 23.04 -47.06
N HIS A 905 -22.68 23.19 -45.97
CA HIS A 905 -23.02 22.07 -45.10
C HIS A 905 -24.39 21.50 -45.45
N VAL A 906 -24.44 20.18 -45.56
CA VAL A 906 -25.68 19.44 -45.82
C VAL A 906 -26.57 19.56 -44.60
N THR A 907 -27.80 20.01 -44.81
CA THR A 907 -28.84 20.13 -43.79
C THR A 907 -30.00 19.23 -44.15
N ASP A 908 -30.64 18.62 -43.15
CA ASP A 908 -31.87 17.86 -43.38
C ASP A 908 -32.95 18.80 -43.90
N CYS A 909 -33.45 18.51 -45.11
CA CYS A 909 -34.59 19.23 -45.67
C CYS A 909 -35.83 18.81 -44.85
N ASP A 910 -36.22 19.61 -43.86
CA ASP A 910 -37.36 19.29 -43.00
C ASP A 910 -38.60 18.86 -43.83
N ALA A 911 -39.11 17.66 -43.55
CA ALA A 911 -40.38 17.18 -44.10
C ALA A 911 -41.54 17.83 -43.32
N GLY A 912 -41.66 19.15 -43.47
CA GLY A 912 -42.67 19.96 -42.81
C GLY A 912 -44.04 19.80 -43.46
N THR A 913 -44.82 18.86 -42.94
CA THR A 913 -46.30 18.88 -42.96
C THR A 913 -46.84 20.28 -42.72
N THR A 914 -47.48 20.86 -43.74
CA THR A 914 -48.43 21.97 -43.52
C THR A 914 -49.76 21.60 -44.16
N ALA A 915 -50.67 21.21 -43.26
CA ALA A 915 -52.09 21.17 -43.49
C ALA A 915 -52.59 22.54 -43.99
N ALA A 916 -53.53 22.52 -44.95
CA ALA A 916 -54.54 23.58 -45.04
C ALA A 916 -55.26 23.68 -43.68
N PRO A 917 -55.66 24.87 -43.16
CA PRO A 917 -56.43 25.89 -43.91
C PRO A 917 -56.13 27.34 -43.46
N GLY A 918 -56.81 28.32 -44.07
CA GLY A 918 -56.99 29.62 -43.41
C GLY A 918 -57.02 30.82 -44.33
N THR A 919 -58.08 30.97 -45.10
CA THR A 919 -58.51 32.28 -45.61
C THR A 919 -58.53 33.31 -44.48
N THR A 920 -57.70 34.33 -44.55
CA THR A 920 -58.06 35.63 -43.97
C THR A 920 -57.48 36.77 -44.80
N ARG A 921 -58.39 37.45 -45.51
CA ARG A 921 -58.20 38.72 -46.19
C ARG A 921 -57.54 39.74 -45.25
N GLN A 922 -56.54 40.46 -45.73
CA GLN A 922 -56.40 41.87 -45.39
C GLN A 922 -56.36 42.75 -46.64
N ARG A 923 -57.44 43.50 -46.79
CA ARG A 923 -57.64 44.61 -47.73
C ARG A 923 -56.55 45.67 -47.52
N ARG A 924 -56.04 46.21 -48.62
CA ARG A 924 -55.36 47.50 -48.63
C ARG A 924 -56.38 48.65 -48.45
N ARG A 925 -56.00 49.59 -47.57
CA ARG A 925 -56.35 51.03 -47.51
C ARG A 925 -57.79 51.44 -47.14
N ARG A 926 -57.95 52.18 -46.03
CA ARG A 926 -57.91 53.65 -45.94
C ARG A 926 -58.26 54.12 -44.52
N ARG A 927 -57.54 55.17 -44.07
CA ARG A 927 -57.65 55.95 -42.81
C ARG A 927 -57.15 55.27 -41.55
#